data_AF-A0A813EEI2-F1
#
_entry.id   AF-A0A813EEI2-F1
#
_cell.length_a   1.000
_cell.length_b   1.000
_cell.length_c   1.000
_cell.angle_alpha   90.00
_cell.angle_beta   90.00
_cell.angle_gamma   90.00
#
_symmetry.space_group_name_H-M   'P 1'
#
loop_
_entity.id
_entity.type
_entity.pdbx_description
1 polymer ?
#
loop_
_entity_poly.entity_id
_entity_poly.type
_entity_poly.pdbx_seq_one_letter_code
_entity_poly.pdbx_strand_id
1 'polypeptide(L)'
;MCRSTRTGAAELAWTPCRSNINNSNNNSNNNNNNNNNNNKQLTTTKTTTIILDTLQELDELTARIVEAASPFLADTCHFEVGAQTACLLHETGAWDSRVAPPLTEVDVQFWLPQLIWHRLMFILVLGPGDTEVELQNFPGDGSEREEVDSESTVPFQLKLGAGSLLILRPDLLGHLVTGDAGNFVLSWWFSPVHRVAPTRGAPVPRLTPAAKLLDQWALDRMREMARVQSRLREHMEEWRVVVPYAYKIDSPRHLTRGGQRLEVAPKGEVLAGSVEVVDGLRWLKTLTNVLDQDGHAKFGYVLIDGELTGVGQFIEKVPDLPREWQVAFDRLWTCGGSQVAVRSAACKFAASHSLESFWQPFASGPDFCTQVPMYRWDHRNFWAMPDEEDVDHTRKTSVKHGAFMEGLDLFDSKRFGVSTAEAISMDPHQRIALECADEAFMRMGLTKEKLHRSVYVGGGSCEWPITENAFRSPAADMYGCTGNSTTIQSNRISFNLGLMGPSLTLICEGASSLMALERGFVSFDLAKSDNVRALSMGLSAMLVPYTWIGLSHQGIMWRGGLHGRCKSFDDSASGYVRGEGVGSVILEPAADVIDGKLVRDESKPIMGTILSTHLGYHGTGAGLAAPNGPAEQALVAQTVRQARIDPMSVDAVECNAEGRSLFDAVEAASLLRILRPPGKLHGQAQEPLLLPACKTSQGHCVEAAGICSLLRVLLGTSRGVTPPLQHLYQLHPVLSAVEDWPASFVTEAVPSGQRESICGIRGNSITGTMGMAVVSGVASHDLVP
;
A
#
# COMPACT_ATOMS: atom_id res chain seq x y z
N MET A 1 -30.50 -26.26 8.67
CA MET A 1 -30.11 -25.71 10.00
C MET A 1 -29.22 -24.48 9.79
N CYS A 2 -29.16 -23.44 10.64
CA CYS A 2 -30.17 -22.74 11.49
C CYS A 2 -29.52 -21.47 12.12
N ARG A 3 -30.28 -20.36 12.30
CA ARG A 3 -29.92 -19.08 13.00
C ARG A 3 -28.86 -18.19 12.29
N SER A 4 -28.82 -16.84 12.39
CA SER A 4 -29.76 -15.72 12.72
C SER A 4 -29.01 -14.37 12.39
N THR A 5 -29.42 -13.10 12.62
CA THR A 5 -30.47 -12.42 13.43
C THR A 5 -30.64 -10.92 13.01
N ARG A 6 -31.78 -10.28 13.37
CA ARG A 6 -32.03 -8.83 13.63
C ARG A 6 -32.00 -7.74 12.51
N THR A 7 -33.23 -7.29 12.19
CA THR A 7 -33.73 -5.88 12.09
C THR A 7 -33.17 -4.86 11.08
N GLY A 8 -34.04 -4.39 10.18
CA GLY A 8 -33.93 -3.07 9.52
C GLY A 8 -34.83 -2.92 8.27
N ALA A 9 -35.65 -1.87 8.21
CA ALA A 9 -36.42 -1.35 7.05
C ALA A 9 -37.14 -2.35 6.10
N ALA A 10 -38.46 -2.34 6.10
CA ALA A 10 -39.30 -2.95 5.06
C ALA A 10 -40.01 -1.86 4.25
N GLU A 11 -39.80 -1.82 2.92
CA GLU A 11 -40.67 -1.09 1.96
C GLU A 11 -40.34 -1.42 0.48
N LEU A 12 -39.10 -1.82 0.15
CA LEU A 12 -38.64 -2.05 -1.24
C LEU A 12 -38.09 -3.46 -1.49
N ALA A 13 -38.91 -4.51 -1.27
CA ALA A 13 -38.54 -5.88 -1.61
C ALA A 13 -39.73 -6.84 -1.78
N TRP A 14 -40.24 -6.99 -3.02
CA TRP A 14 -40.85 -8.25 -3.48
C TRP A 14 -39.72 -9.02 -4.18
N THR A 15 -39.15 -10.02 -3.50
CA THR A 15 -37.75 -10.45 -3.73
C THR A 15 -37.53 -11.42 -4.88
N PRO A 16 -36.33 -11.40 -5.53
CA PRO A 16 -35.82 -12.59 -6.20
C PRO A 16 -35.56 -13.71 -5.18
N CYS A 17 -35.95 -14.95 -5.51
CA CYS A 17 -35.79 -16.11 -4.63
C CYS A 17 -34.32 -16.37 -4.29
N ARG A 18 -33.97 -16.51 -3.01
CA ARG A 18 -32.57 -16.64 -2.56
C ARG A 18 -32.19 -18.10 -2.30
N SER A 19 -31.17 -18.60 -2.99
CA SER A 19 -30.57 -19.92 -2.73
C SER A 19 -29.15 -19.77 -2.14
N ASN A 20 -28.86 -20.53 -1.08
CA ASN A 20 -27.56 -20.48 -0.40
C ASN A 20 -26.58 -21.48 -1.02
N ILE A 21 -25.86 -21.07 -2.06
CA ILE A 21 -24.82 -21.88 -2.71
C ILE A 21 -23.46 -21.59 -2.05
N ASN A 22 -23.10 -22.41 -1.06
CA ASN A 22 -21.72 -22.47 -0.55
C ASN A 22 -20.84 -23.20 -1.58
N ASN A 23 -20.20 -22.45 -2.46
CA ASN A 23 -19.40 -23.00 -3.55
C ASN A 23 -18.01 -23.45 -3.05
N SER A 24 -17.90 -24.70 -2.57
CA SER A 24 -16.64 -25.28 -2.12
C SER A 24 -15.75 -25.66 -3.32
N ASN A 25 -14.96 -24.70 -3.81
CA ASN A 25 -13.89 -24.93 -4.77
C ASN A 25 -13.00 -26.09 -4.30
N ASN A 26 -12.94 -27.17 -5.07
CA ASN A 26 -12.02 -28.28 -4.82
C ASN A 26 -11.23 -28.58 -6.10
N ASN A 27 -10.13 -27.86 -6.28
CA ASN A 27 -9.24 -27.98 -7.42
C ASN A 27 -7.81 -28.24 -6.92
N SER A 28 -7.49 -29.51 -6.71
CA SER A 28 -6.15 -29.96 -6.29
C SER A 28 -5.87 -31.33 -6.89
N ASN A 29 -4.64 -31.52 -7.37
CA ASN A 29 -4.22 -32.71 -8.10
C ASN A 29 -2.96 -33.30 -7.43
N ASN A 30 -2.90 -34.63 -7.38
CA ASN A 30 -1.73 -35.48 -7.06
C ASN A 30 -1.14 -35.57 -5.63
N ASN A 31 -0.95 -36.85 -5.24
CA ASN A 31 0.17 -37.47 -4.51
C ASN A 31 0.22 -37.54 -2.96
N ASN A 32 0.13 -38.80 -2.50
CA ASN A 32 0.94 -39.48 -1.46
C ASN A 32 1.03 -38.88 -0.04
N ASN A 33 0.41 -39.56 0.95
CA ASN A 33 1.10 -40.64 1.69
C ASN A 33 0.23 -41.47 2.65
N ASN A 34 0.83 -42.54 3.18
CA ASN A 34 0.21 -43.65 3.93
C ASN A 34 -0.24 -43.36 5.38
N ASN A 35 -1.04 -44.33 5.89
CA ASN A 35 -1.08 -44.90 7.25
C ASN A 35 -2.13 -44.43 8.31
N ASN A 36 -3.01 -45.39 8.61
CA ASN A 36 -3.34 -45.91 9.95
C ASN A 36 -4.30 -45.18 10.93
N ASN A 37 -5.49 -45.78 11.02
CA ASN A 37 -6.12 -46.32 12.24
C ASN A 37 -6.87 -45.42 13.24
N ASN A 38 -8.10 -45.88 13.52
CA ASN A 38 -8.89 -45.69 14.75
C ASN A 38 -9.51 -44.29 14.97
N ASN A 39 -10.74 -44.14 15.48
CA ASN A 39 -11.65 -45.14 16.10
C ASN A 39 -13.14 -44.72 15.99
N LYS A 40 -14.05 -45.71 15.93
CA LYS A 40 -15.50 -45.66 16.29
C LYS A 40 -16.38 -44.56 15.66
N GLN A 41 -17.21 -44.92 14.68
CA GLN A 41 -18.63 -45.34 14.83
C GLN A 41 -19.65 -44.22 15.04
N LEU A 42 -20.42 -43.93 13.98
CA LEU A 42 -21.89 -43.80 14.03
C LEU A 42 -22.46 -44.08 12.62
N THR A 43 -23.54 -44.85 12.52
CA THR A 43 -23.99 -45.49 11.27
C THR A 43 -25.33 -44.94 10.77
N THR A 44 -25.31 -44.12 9.71
CA THR A 44 -26.52 -43.64 9.00
C THR A 44 -26.31 -43.49 7.48
N THR A 45 -25.41 -44.28 6.87
CA THR A 45 -25.22 -44.34 5.42
C THR A 45 -26.41 -45.03 4.72
N LYS A 46 -27.44 -44.25 4.35
CA LYS A 46 -28.44 -44.66 3.35
C LYS A 46 -29.23 -43.56 2.63
N THR A 47 -29.15 -42.30 3.04
CA THR A 47 -29.99 -41.21 2.47
C THR A 47 -29.32 -40.40 1.35
N THR A 48 -27.99 -40.45 1.21
CA THR A 48 -27.24 -39.57 0.29
C THR A 48 -27.18 -40.09 -1.15
N THR A 49 -27.37 -41.40 -1.36
CA THR A 49 -27.18 -42.06 -2.67
C THR A 49 -28.42 -42.05 -3.58
N ILE A 50 -29.49 -41.33 -3.20
CA ILE A 50 -30.74 -41.24 -3.98
C ILE A 50 -30.86 -39.86 -4.67
N ILE A 51 -29.96 -38.92 -4.36
CA ILE A 51 -30.10 -37.51 -4.78
C ILE A 51 -29.44 -37.22 -6.14
N LEU A 52 -28.37 -37.92 -6.51
CA LEU A 52 -27.63 -37.62 -7.75
C LEU A 52 -28.40 -38.06 -9.00
N ASP A 53 -28.79 -39.32 -9.08
CA ASP A 53 -29.48 -39.88 -10.25
C ASP A 53 -30.78 -39.11 -10.55
N THR A 54 -31.60 -38.83 -9.53
CA THR A 54 -32.85 -38.07 -9.68
C THR A 54 -32.62 -36.59 -10.00
N LEU A 55 -31.49 -35.97 -9.62
CA LEU A 55 -31.15 -34.62 -10.10
C LEU A 55 -30.72 -34.63 -11.57
N GLN A 56 -30.05 -35.69 -12.04
CA GLN A 56 -29.74 -35.85 -13.46
C GLN A 56 -31.01 -36.11 -14.28
N GLU A 57 -31.91 -36.96 -13.82
CA GLU A 57 -33.24 -37.19 -14.43
C GLU A 57 -34.06 -35.88 -14.52
N LEU A 58 -33.97 -35.00 -13.51
CA LEU A 58 -34.60 -33.68 -13.53
C LEU A 58 -33.94 -32.73 -14.54
N ASP A 59 -32.61 -32.70 -14.63
CA ASP A 59 -31.89 -31.87 -15.61
C ASP A 59 -32.23 -32.31 -17.05
N GLU A 60 -32.16 -33.61 -17.33
CA GLU A 60 -32.59 -34.22 -18.60
C GLU A 60 -34.07 -33.96 -18.92
N LEU A 61 -34.96 -33.97 -17.91
CA LEU A 61 -36.36 -33.60 -18.07
C LEU A 61 -36.51 -32.13 -18.48
N THR A 62 -35.79 -31.19 -17.83
CA THR A 62 -35.86 -29.77 -18.21
C THR A 62 -35.31 -29.53 -19.61
N ALA A 63 -34.19 -30.17 -19.98
CA ALA A 63 -33.60 -30.11 -21.31
C ALA A 63 -34.59 -30.53 -22.41
N ARG A 64 -35.29 -31.65 -22.20
CA ARG A 64 -36.32 -32.16 -23.13
C ARG A 64 -37.57 -31.27 -23.19
N ILE A 65 -37.92 -30.59 -22.09
CA ILE A 65 -38.97 -29.57 -22.09
C ILE A 65 -38.56 -28.36 -22.96
N VAL A 66 -37.28 -27.95 -22.96
CA VAL A 66 -36.80 -26.89 -23.86
C VAL A 66 -36.93 -27.31 -25.31
N GLU A 67 -36.43 -28.50 -25.67
CA GLU A 67 -36.42 -29.01 -27.04
C GLU A 67 -37.84 -29.09 -27.62
N ALA A 68 -38.79 -29.60 -26.83
CA ALA A 68 -40.20 -29.68 -27.23
C ALA A 68 -40.91 -28.32 -27.31
N ALA A 69 -40.55 -27.35 -26.46
CA ALA A 69 -41.20 -26.04 -26.41
C ALA A 69 -40.62 -25.01 -27.40
N SER A 70 -39.32 -25.09 -27.71
CA SER A 70 -38.60 -24.02 -28.43
C SER A 70 -39.21 -23.61 -29.78
N PRO A 71 -39.74 -24.51 -30.63
CA PRO A 71 -40.40 -24.09 -31.88
C PRO A 71 -41.60 -23.18 -31.63
N PHE A 72 -42.47 -23.57 -30.68
CA PHE A 72 -43.67 -22.81 -30.33
C PHE A 72 -43.33 -21.46 -29.68
N LEU A 73 -42.24 -21.38 -28.90
CA LEU A 73 -41.77 -20.13 -28.28
C LEU A 73 -41.24 -19.13 -29.31
N ALA A 74 -40.56 -19.59 -30.37
CA ALA A 74 -40.15 -18.74 -31.48
C ALA A 74 -41.38 -18.24 -32.27
N ASP A 75 -42.23 -19.15 -32.75
CA ASP A 75 -43.36 -18.82 -33.62
C ASP A 75 -44.47 -18.03 -32.91
N THR A 76 -44.83 -18.41 -31.68
CA THR A 76 -46.02 -17.90 -30.98
C THR A 76 -45.71 -16.83 -29.95
N CYS A 77 -44.50 -16.84 -29.36
CA CYS A 77 -44.09 -15.89 -28.33
C CYS A 77 -42.97 -14.94 -28.78
N HIS A 78 -42.49 -15.07 -30.02
CA HIS A 78 -41.38 -14.31 -30.60
C HIS A 78 -40.12 -14.32 -29.70
N PHE A 79 -39.83 -15.49 -29.12
CA PHE A 79 -38.73 -15.70 -28.19
C PHE A 79 -37.92 -16.97 -28.54
N GLU A 80 -36.82 -16.77 -29.25
CA GLU A 80 -35.82 -17.82 -29.49
C GLU A 80 -35.02 -18.12 -28.22
N VAL A 81 -35.05 -19.38 -27.76
CA VAL A 81 -34.28 -19.83 -26.59
C VAL A 81 -32.82 -20.02 -26.99
N GLY A 82 -31.93 -19.23 -26.38
CA GLY A 82 -30.48 -19.32 -26.60
C GLY A 82 -29.71 -20.04 -25.49
N ALA A 83 -30.19 -19.97 -24.25
CA ALA A 83 -29.59 -20.65 -23.11
C ALA A 83 -30.59 -20.85 -21.96
N GLN A 84 -30.45 -21.97 -21.24
CA GLN A 84 -31.10 -22.24 -19.96
C GLN A 84 -30.17 -21.87 -18.79
N THR A 85 -30.75 -21.43 -17.68
CA THR A 85 -30.04 -21.29 -16.38
C THR A 85 -30.00 -22.61 -15.62
N ALA A 86 -28.99 -22.81 -14.76
CA ALA A 86 -29.05 -23.86 -13.74
C ALA A 86 -30.38 -23.77 -12.95
N CYS A 87 -31.00 -24.93 -12.72
CA CYS A 87 -32.28 -25.03 -12.03
C CYS A 87 -32.10 -24.76 -10.53
N LEU A 88 -33.00 -23.97 -9.94
CA LEU A 88 -33.03 -23.70 -8.51
C LEU A 88 -34.15 -24.49 -7.85
N LEU A 89 -33.81 -25.20 -6.78
CA LEU A 89 -34.75 -25.91 -5.92
C LEU A 89 -35.10 -25.05 -4.71
N HIS A 90 -36.40 -24.83 -4.49
CA HIS A 90 -36.95 -24.06 -3.37
C HIS A 90 -37.77 -24.98 -2.47
N GLU A 91 -37.70 -24.74 -1.16
CA GLU A 91 -38.57 -25.38 -0.16
C GLU A 91 -39.66 -24.37 0.25
N THR A 92 -40.93 -24.73 0.11
CA THR A 92 -42.05 -23.88 0.53
C THR A 92 -42.24 -23.92 2.05
N GLY A 93 -42.93 -22.93 2.61
CA GLY A 93 -43.30 -22.88 4.04
C GLY A 93 -42.15 -22.63 5.03
N ALA A 94 -40.90 -22.53 4.58
CA ALA A 94 -39.73 -22.39 5.46
C ALA A 94 -39.53 -20.99 6.09
N TRP A 95 -40.39 -20.01 5.77
CA TRP A 95 -40.27 -18.61 6.23
C TRP A 95 -41.52 -18.12 6.99
N ASP A 96 -41.40 -17.97 8.31
CA ASP A 96 -42.46 -17.51 9.22
C ASP A 96 -42.64 -15.97 9.24
N SER A 97 -42.46 -15.33 8.07
CA SER A 97 -42.63 -13.88 7.93
C SER A 97 -42.85 -13.47 6.48
N ARG A 98 -43.91 -12.69 6.21
CA ARG A 98 -44.13 -11.97 4.93
C ARG A 98 -43.11 -10.84 4.65
N VAL A 99 -42.00 -10.82 5.39
CA VAL A 99 -40.91 -9.85 5.26
C VAL A 99 -39.70 -10.63 4.79
N ALA A 100 -39.28 -10.39 3.55
CA ALA A 100 -38.09 -11.01 2.97
C ALA A 100 -36.80 -10.46 3.64
N PRO A 101 -35.69 -11.22 3.66
CA PRO A 101 -34.41 -10.69 4.11
C PRO A 101 -33.93 -9.54 3.20
N PRO A 102 -33.17 -8.57 3.72
CA PRO A 102 -32.62 -7.49 2.91
C PRO A 102 -31.65 -8.02 1.84
N LEU A 103 -31.71 -7.42 0.66
CA LEU A 103 -30.75 -7.61 -0.44
C LEU A 103 -29.33 -7.24 0.03
N THR A 104 -28.33 -7.99 -0.45
CA THR A 104 -26.90 -7.68 -0.28
C THR A 104 -26.24 -7.44 -1.63
N GLU A 105 -25.04 -6.86 -1.63
CA GLU A 105 -24.29 -6.58 -2.87
C GLU A 105 -24.01 -7.87 -3.66
N VAL A 106 -23.83 -9.00 -2.97
CA VAL A 106 -23.63 -10.33 -3.57
C VAL A 106 -24.89 -10.82 -4.27
N ASP A 107 -26.09 -10.61 -3.68
CA ASP A 107 -27.34 -10.97 -4.34
C ASP A 107 -27.53 -10.19 -5.63
N VAL A 108 -27.22 -8.89 -5.62
CA VAL A 108 -27.39 -8.04 -6.80
C VAL A 108 -26.35 -8.32 -7.88
N GLN A 109 -25.09 -8.58 -7.51
CA GLN A 109 -24.06 -9.06 -8.45
C GLN A 109 -24.44 -10.38 -9.13
N PHE A 110 -25.16 -11.28 -8.43
CA PHE A 110 -25.67 -12.51 -9.01
C PHE A 110 -26.90 -12.25 -9.90
N TRP A 111 -27.95 -11.63 -9.36
CA TRP A 111 -29.27 -11.54 -10.00
C TRP A 111 -29.38 -10.49 -11.11
N LEU A 112 -28.66 -9.36 -11.04
CA LEU A 112 -28.79 -8.30 -12.03
C LEU A 112 -28.34 -8.74 -13.45
N PRO A 113 -27.15 -9.36 -13.66
CA PRO A 113 -26.75 -9.88 -14.97
C PRO A 113 -27.72 -10.90 -15.58
N GLN A 114 -28.52 -11.57 -14.75
CA GLN A 114 -29.46 -12.61 -15.14
C GLN A 114 -30.80 -11.99 -15.54
N LEU A 115 -31.39 -11.19 -14.63
CA LEU A 115 -32.72 -10.59 -14.80
C LEU A 115 -32.79 -9.52 -15.91
N ILE A 116 -31.66 -9.00 -16.42
CA ILE A 116 -31.64 -8.17 -17.64
C ILE A 116 -32.21 -8.94 -18.85
N TRP A 117 -31.91 -10.24 -18.95
CA TRP A 117 -32.16 -11.06 -20.13
C TRP A 117 -33.28 -12.09 -19.95
N HIS A 118 -33.70 -12.38 -18.72
CA HIS A 118 -34.77 -13.33 -18.44
C HIS A 118 -36.12 -12.81 -18.95
N ARG A 119 -36.75 -13.55 -19.87
CA ARG A 119 -38.09 -13.24 -20.43
C ARG A 119 -39.10 -14.35 -20.20
N LEU A 120 -38.65 -15.57 -19.93
CA LEU A 120 -39.52 -16.72 -19.69
C LEU A 120 -38.97 -17.54 -18.52
N MET A 121 -39.87 -17.97 -17.64
CA MET A 121 -39.58 -18.75 -16.44
C MET A 121 -40.50 -19.96 -16.39
N PHE A 122 -39.95 -21.08 -15.93
CA PHE A 122 -40.65 -22.33 -15.69
C PHE A 122 -40.61 -22.63 -14.19
N ILE A 123 -41.72 -23.11 -13.64
CA ILE A 123 -41.89 -23.49 -12.25
C ILE A 123 -42.59 -24.86 -12.22
N LEU A 124 -41.89 -25.88 -11.73
CA LEU A 124 -42.39 -27.25 -11.59
C LEU A 124 -42.59 -27.58 -10.10
N VAL A 125 -43.82 -27.91 -9.71
CA VAL A 125 -44.13 -28.36 -8.35
C VAL A 125 -43.71 -29.83 -8.18
N LEU A 126 -42.81 -30.11 -7.25
CA LEU A 126 -42.24 -31.45 -7.00
C LEU A 126 -42.81 -32.14 -5.77
N GLY A 127 -43.11 -31.39 -4.70
CA GLY A 127 -43.60 -31.98 -3.45
C GLY A 127 -45.11 -32.27 -3.45
N PRO A 128 -45.60 -33.03 -2.45
CA PRO A 128 -46.97 -33.55 -2.43
C PRO A 128 -48.01 -32.59 -1.83
N GLY A 129 -47.62 -31.39 -1.40
CA GLY A 129 -48.49 -30.40 -0.78
C GLY A 129 -49.11 -29.43 -1.80
N ASP A 130 -50.14 -28.69 -1.37
CA ASP A 130 -50.68 -27.58 -2.16
C ASP A 130 -49.62 -26.48 -2.28
N THR A 131 -49.44 -25.98 -3.50
CA THR A 131 -48.56 -24.84 -3.82
C THR A 131 -49.41 -23.69 -4.32
N GLU A 132 -49.34 -22.54 -3.65
CA GLU A 132 -49.97 -21.31 -4.09
C GLU A 132 -48.94 -20.45 -4.83
N VAL A 133 -49.30 -19.97 -6.03
CA VAL A 133 -48.51 -19.01 -6.79
C VAL A 133 -49.34 -17.76 -6.99
N GLU A 134 -48.93 -16.68 -6.33
CA GLU A 134 -49.52 -15.36 -6.46
C GLU A 134 -48.78 -14.58 -7.56
N LEU A 135 -49.51 -14.08 -8.56
CA LEU A 135 -48.99 -13.32 -9.69
C LEU A 135 -49.49 -11.86 -9.65
N GLN A 136 -48.58 -10.92 -9.85
CA GLN A 136 -48.84 -9.48 -9.73
C GLN A 136 -48.15 -8.70 -10.86
N ASN A 137 -48.80 -7.68 -11.41
CA ASN A 137 -48.13 -6.72 -12.29
C ASN A 137 -47.07 -5.92 -11.51
N PHE A 138 -45.88 -5.73 -12.08
CA PHE A 138 -44.92 -4.78 -11.52
C PHE A 138 -45.54 -3.37 -11.47
N PRO A 139 -45.28 -2.58 -10.41
CA PRO A 139 -45.81 -1.22 -10.31
C PRO A 139 -45.37 -0.38 -11.51
N GLY A 140 -46.30 0.42 -12.03
CA GLY A 140 -46.10 1.20 -13.25
C GLY A 140 -45.08 2.32 -13.07
N ASP A 141 -43.88 2.14 -13.62
CA ASP A 141 -43.00 3.25 -13.98
C ASP A 141 -43.69 4.04 -15.09
N GLY A 142 -44.13 5.28 -14.79
CA GLY A 142 -45.25 5.98 -15.42
C GLY A 142 -45.06 6.50 -16.85
N SER A 143 -44.52 5.67 -17.74
CA SER A 143 -44.20 6.00 -19.13
C SER A 143 -44.51 4.83 -20.07
N GLU A 144 -45.27 5.12 -21.13
CA GLU A 144 -45.41 4.28 -22.34
C GLU A 144 -46.01 2.87 -22.16
N ARG A 145 -47.15 2.80 -21.46
CA ARG A 145 -48.21 1.83 -21.77
C ARG A 145 -49.57 2.53 -21.75
N GLU A 146 -50.49 2.08 -22.61
CA GLU A 146 -51.89 2.54 -22.63
C GLU A 146 -52.60 2.17 -21.32
N GLU A 147 -53.70 2.88 -21.04
CA GLU A 147 -54.38 2.88 -19.74
C GLU A 147 -54.84 1.49 -19.29
N VAL A 148 -54.18 0.95 -18.27
CA VAL A 148 -54.65 -0.15 -17.43
C VAL A 148 -54.56 0.36 -15.99
N ASP A 149 -55.71 0.52 -15.33
CA ASP A 149 -55.82 1.17 -14.01
C ASP A 149 -54.89 0.54 -12.96
N SER A 150 -53.81 1.26 -12.64
CA SER A 150 -52.77 0.80 -11.72
C SER A 150 -53.20 0.79 -10.25
N GLU A 151 -54.42 1.26 -9.94
CA GLU A 151 -54.97 1.35 -8.58
C GLU A 151 -55.82 0.13 -8.16
N SER A 152 -56.01 -0.91 -9.01
CA SER A 152 -56.91 -2.03 -8.66
C SER A 152 -56.51 -3.45 -9.11
N THR A 153 -55.26 -3.71 -9.48
CA THR A 153 -54.81 -5.07 -9.84
C THR A 153 -54.67 -5.99 -8.62
N VAL A 154 -55.77 -6.61 -8.20
CA VAL A 154 -55.80 -7.69 -7.19
C VAL A 154 -54.84 -8.81 -7.62
N PRO A 155 -53.97 -9.33 -6.72
CA PRO A 155 -53.06 -10.42 -7.07
C PRO A 155 -53.80 -11.68 -7.53
N PHE A 156 -53.35 -12.26 -8.64
CA PHE A 156 -53.96 -13.45 -9.22
C PHE A 156 -53.32 -14.71 -8.62
N GLN A 157 -54.07 -15.41 -7.77
CA GLN A 157 -53.61 -16.60 -7.06
C GLN A 157 -53.98 -17.90 -7.79
N LEU A 158 -52.98 -18.73 -8.05
CA LEU A 158 -53.11 -20.08 -8.59
C LEU A 158 -52.84 -21.12 -7.49
N LYS A 159 -53.66 -22.17 -7.41
CA LYS A 159 -53.36 -23.38 -6.63
C LYS A 159 -52.86 -24.48 -7.56
N LEU A 160 -51.69 -25.04 -7.26
CA LEU A 160 -50.98 -26.03 -8.06
C LEU A 160 -50.60 -27.24 -7.18
N GLY A 161 -50.92 -28.46 -7.64
CA GLY A 161 -50.51 -29.70 -6.98
C GLY A 161 -49.23 -30.30 -7.58
N ALA A 162 -48.73 -31.37 -6.96
CA ALA A 162 -47.56 -32.13 -7.42
C ALA A 162 -47.59 -32.43 -8.94
N GLY A 163 -46.47 -32.21 -9.63
CA GLY A 163 -46.34 -32.40 -11.08
C GLY A 163 -46.86 -31.25 -11.95
N SER A 164 -47.44 -30.20 -11.36
CA SER A 164 -47.88 -29.02 -12.12
C SER A 164 -46.69 -28.23 -12.66
N LEU A 165 -46.70 -27.93 -13.97
CA LEU A 165 -45.74 -27.05 -14.62
C LEU A 165 -46.41 -25.71 -14.98
N LEU A 166 -45.93 -24.63 -14.39
CA LEU A 166 -46.31 -23.25 -14.70
C LEU A 166 -45.24 -22.60 -15.57
N ILE A 167 -45.67 -21.93 -16.64
CA ILE A 167 -44.81 -21.11 -17.52
C ILE A 167 -45.26 -19.67 -17.39
N LEU A 168 -44.34 -18.75 -17.07
CA LEU A 168 -44.66 -17.34 -16.80
C LEU A 168 -43.64 -16.36 -17.39
N ARG A 169 -44.06 -15.10 -17.53
CA ARG A 169 -43.26 -13.97 -18.04
C ARG A 169 -42.71 -13.13 -16.88
N PRO A 170 -41.51 -13.43 -16.32
CA PRO A 170 -40.96 -12.72 -15.17
C PRO A 170 -40.55 -11.27 -15.48
N ASP A 171 -40.59 -10.85 -16.75
CA ASP A 171 -40.38 -9.47 -17.18
C ASP A 171 -41.67 -8.65 -17.25
N LEU A 172 -42.83 -9.27 -17.01
CA LEU A 172 -44.15 -8.63 -17.00
C LEU A 172 -44.85 -8.82 -15.64
N LEU A 173 -44.72 -9.99 -15.03
CA LEU A 173 -45.35 -10.34 -13.76
C LEU A 173 -44.30 -10.66 -12.69
N GLY A 174 -44.41 -9.98 -11.54
CA GLY A 174 -43.86 -10.46 -10.28
C GLY A 174 -44.63 -11.70 -9.82
N HIS A 175 -43.95 -12.57 -9.08
CA HIS A 175 -44.53 -13.82 -8.59
C HIS A 175 -44.04 -14.12 -7.17
N LEU A 176 -44.91 -14.71 -6.36
CA LEU A 176 -44.62 -15.23 -5.03
C LEU A 176 -45.10 -16.68 -4.97
N VAL A 177 -44.25 -17.59 -4.50
CA VAL A 177 -44.57 -19.01 -4.34
C VAL A 177 -44.65 -19.35 -2.85
N THR A 178 -45.82 -19.83 -2.43
CA THR A 178 -46.12 -20.26 -1.06
C THR A 178 -46.68 -21.69 -1.07
N GLY A 179 -46.74 -22.33 0.09
CA GLY A 179 -47.16 -23.73 0.23
C GLY A 179 -46.69 -24.31 1.55
N ASP A 180 -47.09 -25.55 1.83
CA ASP A 180 -46.75 -26.23 3.08
C ASP A 180 -45.23 -26.39 3.31
N ALA A 181 -44.83 -26.49 4.58
CA ALA A 181 -43.44 -26.69 4.96
C ALA A 181 -42.92 -28.07 4.52
N GLY A 182 -41.79 -28.11 3.81
CA GLY A 182 -41.21 -29.35 3.28
C GLY A 182 -41.81 -29.84 1.95
N ASN A 183 -42.70 -29.05 1.33
CA ASN A 183 -43.02 -29.16 -0.09
C ASN A 183 -41.93 -28.43 -0.92
N PHE A 184 -41.71 -28.87 -2.17
CA PHE A 184 -40.58 -28.46 -3.01
C PHE A 184 -41.01 -28.01 -4.40
N VAL A 185 -40.32 -27.00 -4.93
CA VAL A 185 -40.59 -26.40 -6.23
C VAL A 185 -39.27 -26.16 -6.97
N LEU A 186 -39.18 -26.58 -8.23
CA LEU A 186 -38.02 -26.35 -9.08
C LEU A 186 -38.30 -25.20 -10.06
N SER A 187 -37.39 -24.24 -10.19
CA SER A 187 -37.53 -23.13 -11.15
C SER A 187 -36.30 -22.93 -12.02
N TRP A 188 -36.51 -22.59 -13.29
CA TRP A 188 -35.44 -22.19 -14.20
C TRP A 188 -35.91 -21.15 -15.21
N TRP A 189 -34.95 -20.50 -15.87
CA TRP A 189 -35.18 -19.42 -16.82
C TRP A 189 -34.55 -19.70 -18.17
N PHE A 190 -35.15 -19.13 -19.21
CA PHE A 190 -34.54 -19.06 -20.54
C PHE A 190 -34.09 -17.65 -20.86
N SER A 191 -32.94 -17.56 -21.53
CA SER A 191 -32.36 -16.34 -22.08
C SER A 191 -32.36 -16.38 -23.61
N PRO A 192 -32.50 -15.22 -24.28
CA PRO A 192 -32.44 -15.14 -25.74
C PRO A 192 -31.02 -15.42 -26.27
N VAL A 193 -30.94 -15.80 -27.54
CA VAL A 193 -29.69 -16.10 -28.28
C VAL A 193 -28.66 -14.96 -28.20
N HIS A 194 -29.10 -13.71 -28.25
CA HIS A 194 -28.22 -12.53 -28.33
C HIS A 194 -27.72 -12.03 -26.97
N ARG A 195 -26.96 -12.86 -26.23
CA ARG A 195 -26.15 -12.42 -25.08
C ARG A 195 -24.88 -11.68 -25.50
N VAL A 196 -25.01 -10.59 -26.27
CA VAL A 196 -23.88 -9.74 -26.63
C VAL A 196 -23.56 -8.80 -25.46
N ALA A 197 -22.36 -8.91 -24.89
CA ALA A 197 -21.89 -7.97 -23.89
C ALA A 197 -21.80 -6.55 -24.51
N PRO A 198 -22.27 -5.48 -23.83
CA PRO A 198 -22.39 -4.16 -24.44
C PRO A 198 -21.01 -3.54 -24.73
N THR A 199 -20.59 -3.66 -25.99
CA THR A 199 -19.44 -2.93 -26.54
C THR A 199 -19.78 -1.44 -26.68
N ARG A 200 -18.77 -0.57 -26.73
CA ARG A 200 -18.97 0.88 -26.94
C ARG A 200 -19.77 1.12 -28.23
N GLY A 201 -20.98 1.66 -28.09
CA GLY A 201 -21.89 1.95 -29.21
C GLY A 201 -22.99 0.92 -29.45
N ALA A 202 -23.00 -0.21 -28.73
CA ALA A 202 -24.14 -1.13 -28.75
C ALA A 202 -25.38 -0.49 -28.06
N PRO A 203 -26.61 -0.78 -28.52
CA PRO A 203 -27.82 -0.30 -27.85
C PRO A 203 -27.93 -0.91 -26.46
N VAL A 204 -28.25 -0.08 -25.46
CA VAL A 204 -28.42 -0.52 -24.06
C VAL A 204 -29.62 -1.49 -23.99
N PRO A 205 -29.47 -2.69 -23.38
CA PRO A 205 -30.58 -3.64 -23.28
C PRO A 205 -31.71 -3.07 -22.44
N ARG A 206 -32.96 -3.23 -22.91
CA ARG A 206 -34.16 -2.77 -22.19
C ARG A 206 -34.36 -3.61 -20.92
N LEU A 207 -33.83 -3.11 -19.80
CA LEU A 207 -33.96 -3.69 -18.46
C LEU A 207 -35.40 -4.16 -18.19
N THR A 208 -35.54 -5.36 -17.61
CA THR A 208 -36.81 -5.81 -17.03
C THR A 208 -37.16 -4.96 -15.80
N PRO A 209 -38.43 -4.92 -15.34
CA PRO A 209 -38.79 -4.19 -14.12
C PRO A 209 -37.98 -4.64 -12.90
N ALA A 210 -37.74 -5.95 -12.75
CA ALA A 210 -36.89 -6.50 -11.70
C ALA A 210 -35.42 -6.06 -11.84
N ALA A 211 -34.86 -6.02 -13.06
CA ALA A 211 -33.52 -5.51 -13.30
C ALA A 211 -33.41 -4.00 -13.04
N LYS A 212 -34.42 -3.19 -13.38
CA LYS A 212 -34.50 -1.77 -13.00
C LYS A 212 -34.43 -1.59 -11.49
N LEU A 213 -35.20 -2.37 -10.73
CA LEU A 213 -35.22 -2.28 -9.27
C LEU A 213 -33.87 -2.68 -8.65
N LEU A 214 -33.20 -3.71 -9.17
CA LEU A 214 -31.87 -4.11 -8.71
C LEU A 214 -30.77 -3.12 -9.10
N ASP A 215 -30.84 -2.52 -10.30
CA ASP A 215 -29.90 -1.47 -10.74
C ASP A 215 -30.09 -0.18 -9.93
N GLN A 216 -31.33 0.23 -9.69
CA GLN A 216 -31.65 1.37 -8.81
C GLN A 216 -31.20 1.09 -7.36
N TRP A 217 -31.41 -0.13 -6.84
CA TRP A 217 -30.87 -0.53 -5.54
C TRP A 217 -29.33 -0.49 -5.54
N ALA A 218 -28.65 -0.95 -6.59
CA ALA A 218 -27.20 -0.88 -6.70
C ALA A 218 -26.69 0.57 -6.71
N LEU A 219 -27.36 1.46 -7.44
CA LEU A 219 -27.04 2.88 -7.49
C LEU A 219 -27.27 3.58 -6.15
N ASP A 220 -28.39 3.30 -5.47
CA ASP A 220 -28.67 3.85 -4.14
C ASP A 220 -27.79 3.24 -3.05
N ARG A 221 -27.40 1.97 -3.16
CA ARG A 221 -26.40 1.34 -2.31
C ARG A 221 -25.01 1.90 -2.57
N MET A 222 -24.64 2.21 -3.82
CA MET A 222 -23.40 2.94 -4.13
C MET A 222 -23.42 4.36 -3.57
N ARG A 223 -24.56 5.07 -3.63
CA ARG A 223 -24.74 6.39 -3.00
C ARG A 223 -24.69 6.30 -1.48
N GLU A 224 -25.26 5.25 -0.89
CA GLU A 224 -25.18 4.96 0.54
C GLU A 224 -23.73 4.65 0.94
N MET A 225 -23.03 3.76 0.23
CA MET A 225 -21.62 3.45 0.46
C MET A 225 -20.71 4.67 0.26
N ALA A 226 -21.03 5.58 -0.66
CA ALA A 226 -20.34 6.87 -0.81
C ALA A 226 -20.63 7.82 0.36
N ARG A 227 -21.86 7.86 0.89
CA ARG A 227 -22.25 8.60 2.11
C ARG A 227 -21.70 7.95 3.39
N VAL A 228 -21.50 6.64 3.40
CA VAL A 228 -20.83 5.90 4.48
C VAL A 228 -19.32 6.10 4.37
N GLN A 229 -18.74 6.22 3.17
CA GLN A 229 -17.36 6.69 3.01
C GLN A 229 -17.19 8.16 3.41
N SER A 230 -18.15 9.05 3.14
CA SER A 230 -18.07 10.44 3.63
C SER A 230 -18.23 10.49 5.15
N ARG A 231 -19.19 9.76 5.72
CA ARG A 231 -19.33 9.59 7.18
C ARG A 231 -18.16 8.86 7.83
N LEU A 232 -17.45 7.97 7.13
CA LEU A 232 -16.20 7.37 7.61
C LEU A 232 -15.00 8.30 7.44
N ARG A 233 -15.06 9.32 6.58
CA ARG A 233 -14.10 10.44 6.59
C ARG A 233 -14.39 11.39 7.76
N GLU A 234 -15.66 11.70 8.02
CA GLU A 234 -16.12 12.48 9.18
C GLU A 234 -15.81 11.77 10.51
N HIS A 235 -16.09 10.46 10.62
CA HIS A 235 -15.76 9.65 11.80
C HIS A 235 -14.30 9.15 11.84
N MET A 236 -13.48 9.41 10.82
CA MET A 236 -12.03 9.17 10.92
C MET A 236 -11.33 10.15 11.86
N GLU A 237 -12.02 11.17 12.39
CA GLU A 237 -11.52 12.05 13.45
C GLU A 237 -11.31 11.34 14.80
N GLU A 238 -11.93 10.18 15.06
CA GLU A 238 -11.83 9.48 16.35
C GLU A 238 -10.55 8.63 16.56
N TRP A 239 -9.60 8.66 15.62
CA TRP A 239 -8.19 8.47 15.96
C TRP A 239 -7.45 9.79 15.75
N ARG A 240 -7.68 10.72 16.68
CA ARG A 240 -6.90 11.95 16.81
C ARG A 240 -5.41 11.62 16.78
N VAL A 241 -4.65 12.47 16.08
CA VAL A 241 -3.21 12.62 16.27
C VAL A 241 -2.93 12.73 17.78
N VAL A 242 -1.80 12.20 18.25
CA VAL A 242 -1.35 12.44 19.64
C VAL A 242 -0.77 13.86 19.71
N VAL A 243 -1.64 14.85 19.53
CA VAL A 243 -1.30 16.27 19.57
C VAL A 243 -0.69 16.56 20.94
N PRO A 244 0.43 17.31 21.02
CA PRO A 244 0.97 17.76 22.30
C PRO A 244 -0.14 18.44 23.12
N TYR A 245 -0.41 17.93 24.31
CA TYR A 245 -1.56 18.39 25.08
C TYR A 245 -1.22 19.72 25.74
N ALA A 246 -1.80 20.80 25.22
CA ALA A 246 -1.66 22.14 25.78
C ALA A 246 -2.57 22.36 27.00
N TYR A 247 -1.97 22.84 28.07
CA TYR A 247 -2.53 22.93 29.41
C TYR A 247 -2.14 24.26 30.07
N LYS A 248 -3.14 25.05 30.43
CA LYS A 248 -2.99 26.37 31.04
C LYS A 248 -2.99 26.27 32.55
N ILE A 249 -1.99 26.88 33.20
CA ILE A 249 -1.76 26.75 34.64
C ILE A 249 -2.60 27.77 35.44
N ASP A 250 -3.50 27.30 36.30
CA ASP A 250 -4.30 28.16 37.17
C ASP A 250 -3.65 28.52 38.52
N SER A 251 -2.51 27.93 38.88
CA SER A 251 -1.74 28.25 40.09
C SER A 251 -0.26 27.88 39.95
N PRO A 252 0.71 28.71 40.41
CA PRO A 252 2.13 28.38 40.29
C PRO A 252 2.48 27.09 41.03
N ARG A 253 3.37 26.27 40.47
CA ARG A 253 3.79 24.98 41.05
C ARG A 253 5.30 24.81 41.04
N HIS A 254 5.77 23.72 41.64
CA HIS A 254 7.14 23.24 41.56
C HIS A 254 7.16 21.83 40.97
N LEU A 255 8.14 21.56 40.13
CA LEU A 255 8.42 20.23 39.60
C LEU A 255 9.33 19.46 40.56
N THR A 256 9.14 18.16 40.68
CA THR A 256 10.06 17.25 41.38
C THR A 256 10.56 16.14 40.46
N ARG A 257 11.88 16.11 40.22
CA ARG A 257 12.57 14.99 39.55
C ARG A 257 13.73 14.56 40.44
N GLY A 258 13.70 13.32 40.94
CA GLY A 258 14.74 12.80 41.86
C GLY A 258 14.89 13.59 43.17
N GLY A 259 13.86 14.31 43.61
CA GLY A 259 13.89 15.16 44.81
C GLY A 259 14.41 16.59 44.58
N GLN A 260 14.97 16.92 43.42
CA GLN A 260 15.27 18.32 43.08
C GLN A 260 13.99 19.08 42.69
N ARG A 261 13.88 20.30 43.23
CA ARG A 261 12.79 21.26 43.01
C ARG A 261 13.17 22.17 41.85
N LEU A 262 12.51 22.03 40.70
CA LEU A 262 12.68 22.96 39.57
C LEU A 262 11.58 24.03 39.60
N GLU A 263 11.91 25.24 39.18
CA GLU A 263 10.93 26.30 38.93
C GLU A 263 10.08 25.98 37.70
N VAL A 264 8.91 26.62 37.63
CA VAL A 264 7.88 26.32 36.62
C VAL A 264 7.09 27.58 36.30
N ALA A 265 6.70 27.68 35.04
CA ALA A 265 5.68 28.54 34.47
C ALA A 265 4.71 29.21 35.49
N PRO A 266 4.66 30.55 35.60
CA PRO A 266 3.69 31.26 36.41
C PRO A 266 2.23 31.03 35.97
N LYS A 267 1.28 31.41 36.84
CA LYS A 267 -0.16 31.33 36.57
C LYS A 267 -0.51 32.06 35.26
N GLY A 268 -1.19 31.36 34.37
CA GLY A 268 -1.64 31.86 33.06
C GLY A 268 -0.83 31.35 31.87
N GLU A 269 0.38 30.81 32.09
CA GLU A 269 1.16 30.18 31.03
C GLU A 269 0.59 28.83 30.57
N VAL A 270 0.93 28.47 29.34
CA VAL A 270 0.52 27.23 28.67
C VAL A 270 1.72 26.30 28.56
N LEU A 271 1.68 25.18 29.28
CA LEU A 271 2.59 24.06 29.08
C LEU A 271 2.03 23.14 28.00
N ALA A 272 2.89 22.52 27.20
CA ALA A 272 2.48 21.37 26.39
C ALA A 272 3.57 20.30 26.29
N GLY A 273 3.16 19.11 25.86
CA GLY A 273 4.02 17.95 25.67
C GLY A 273 3.25 16.62 25.73
N SER A 274 3.97 15.53 26.01
CA SER A 274 3.37 14.19 26.07
C SER A 274 2.65 13.94 27.41
N VAL A 275 1.63 13.07 27.36
CA VAL A 275 0.95 12.57 28.56
C VAL A 275 1.43 11.15 28.83
N GLU A 276 2.20 10.98 29.90
CA GLU A 276 2.62 9.67 30.41
C GLU A 276 1.64 9.23 31.53
N VAL A 277 1.31 7.94 31.63
CA VAL A 277 0.45 7.39 32.69
C VAL A 277 1.32 6.58 33.64
N VAL A 278 1.34 6.97 34.92
CA VAL A 278 2.16 6.35 35.96
C VAL A 278 1.29 6.10 37.18
N ASP A 279 1.24 4.85 37.65
CA ASP A 279 0.43 4.41 38.81
C ASP A 279 -1.06 4.81 38.75
N GLY A 280 -1.61 4.86 37.52
CA GLY A 280 -3.00 5.26 37.26
C GLY A 280 -3.23 6.77 37.13
N LEU A 281 -2.20 7.59 37.31
CA LEU A 281 -2.24 9.05 37.20
C LEU A 281 -1.61 9.55 35.89
N ARG A 282 -2.24 10.54 35.25
CA ARG A 282 -1.75 11.21 34.02
C ARG A 282 -0.80 12.36 34.36
N TRP A 283 0.39 12.33 33.79
CA TRP A 283 1.42 13.35 33.95
C TRP A 283 1.78 13.98 32.60
N LEU A 284 1.68 15.30 32.51
CA LEU A 284 2.22 16.09 31.41
C LEU A 284 3.73 16.15 31.55
N LYS A 285 4.44 15.43 30.70
CA LYS A 285 5.86 15.68 30.49
C LYS A 285 5.98 16.93 29.62
N THR A 286 6.81 17.87 30.03
CA THR A 286 6.98 19.16 29.35
C THR A 286 8.44 19.60 29.41
N LEU A 287 8.83 20.53 28.54
CA LEU A 287 10.13 21.18 28.62
C LEU A 287 10.15 22.19 29.77
N THR A 288 11.31 22.37 30.38
CA THR A 288 11.56 23.38 31.40
C THR A 288 12.39 24.52 30.82
N ASN A 289 12.27 25.70 31.42
CA ASN A 289 13.10 26.87 31.16
C ASN A 289 14.55 26.73 31.70
N VAL A 290 14.95 25.54 32.16
CA VAL A 290 16.27 25.26 32.73
C VAL A 290 17.09 24.42 31.76
N LEU A 291 18.16 25.01 31.24
CA LEU A 291 19.14 24.31 30.41
C LEU A 291 20.07 23.41 31.25
N ASP A 292 20.77 22.48 30.62
CA ASP A 292 21.94 21.80 31.20
C ASP A 292 23.23 22.63 31.05
N GLN A 293 24.39 21.99 31.25
CA GLN A 293 25.70 22.67 31.22
C GLN A 293 26.17 22.93 29.78
N ASP A 294 25.57 22.23 28.81
CA ASP A 294 25.92 22.24 27.38
C ASP A 294 24.88 23.02 26.56
N GLY A 295 23.78 23.45 27.19
CA GLY A 295 22.74 24.33 26.60
C GLY A 295 21.45 23.61 26.19
N HIS A 296 21.27 22.32 26.50
CA HIS A 296 20.05 21.59 26.13
C HIS A 296 18.92 21.79 27.15
N ALA A 297 17.68 21.88 26.67
CA ALA A 297 16.51 22.07 27.51
C ALA A 297 16.11 20.78 28.26
N LYS A 298 15.92 20.85 29.58
CA LYS A 298 15.56 19.69 30.41
C LYS A 298 14.05 19.44 30.42
N PHE A 299 13.64 18.17 30.48
CA PHE A 299 12.24 17.76 30.67
C PHE A 299 11.85 17.59 32.15
N GLY A 300 10.61 17.98 32.48
CA GLY A 300 9.94 17.82 33.77
C GLY A 300 8.49 17.31 33.64
N TYR A 301 7.80 17.07 34.76
CA TYR A 301 6.51 16.37 34.84
C TYR A 301 5.46 17.06 35.74
N VAL A 302 4.28 17.40 35.19
CA VAL A 302 3.15 18.03 35.90
C VAL A 302 1.94 17.10 35.93
N LEU A 303 1.38 16.81 37.11
CA LEU A 303 0.16 16.00 37.25
C LEU A 303 -1.06 16.69 36.60
N ILE A 304 -1.77 15.99 35.71
CA ILE A 304 -2.92 16.50 34.94
C ILE A 304 -4.26 16.21 35.63
N ASP A 305 -4.40 15.05 36.31
CA ASP A 305 -5.71 14.57 36.71
C ASP A 305 -6.45 15.49 37.69
N GLY A 306 -7.71 15.77 37.34
CA GLY A 306 -8.63 16.56 38.14
C GLY A 306 -9.16 15.77 39.33
N GLU A 307 -9.49 16.49 40.41
CA GLU A 307 -10.04 15.94 41.66
C GLU A 307 -9.17 14.90 42.39
N LEU A 308 -7.98 15.35 42.81
CA LEU A 308 -7.62 15.12 44.21
C LEU A 308 -8.77 15.66 45.09
N THR A 309 -9.35 14.78 45.90
CA THR A 309 -10.64 15.01 46.55
C THR A 309 -10.66 16.26 47.43
N GLY A 310 -11.44 17.27 47.00
CA GLY A 310 -11.74 18.47 47.78
C GLY A 310 -11.06 19.78 47.35
N VAL A 311 -10.30 19.83 46.24
CA VAL A 311 -9.57 21.05 45.82
C VAL A 311 -9.89 21.54 44.38
N GLY A 312 -10.88 20.95 43.70
CA GLY A 312 -11.47 21.47 42.46
C GLY A 312 -10.73 21.13 41.15
N GLN A 313 -11.12 21.80 40.05
CA GLN A 313 -10.41 21.71 38.77
C GLN A 313 -9.11 22.52 38.81
N PHE A 314 -8.02 21.94 38.32
CA PHE A 314 -6.65 22.48 38.53
C PHE A 314 -5.99 23.10 37.30
N ILE A 315 -6.43 22.73 36.09
CA ILE A 315 -5.78 23.02 34.81
C ILE A 315 -6.85 23.07 33.71
N GLU A 316 -6.86 24.14 32.90
CA GLU A 316 -7.68 24.24 31.70
C GLU A 316 -6.92 23.64 30.49
N LYS A 317 -7.56 22.73 29.71
CA LYS A 317 -6.99 22.28 28.44
C LYS A 317 -7.21 23.37 27.38
N VAL A 318 -6.15 23.81 26.72
CA VAL A 318 -6.25 24.73 25.59
C VAL A 318 -6.78 23.97 24.36
N PRO A 319 -7.92 24.37 23.76
CA PRO A 319 -8.29 23.94 22.42
C PRO A 319 -7.39 24.67 21.41
N ASP A 320 -6.84 23.90 20.47
CA ASP A 320 -6.11 24.36 19.28
C ASP A 320 -4.89 25.26 19.54
N LEU A 321 -3.71 24.62 19.61
CA LEU A 321 -2.41 25.29 19.62
C LEU A 321 -2.18 26.12 18.33
N PRO A 322 -1.47 27.26 18.40
CA PRO A 322 -0.94 27.92 17.22
C PRO A 322 -0.08 26.96 16.36
N ARG A 323 -0.19 27.00 15.03
CA ARG A 323 0.55 26.12 14.10
C ARG A 323 2.05 26.10 14.42
N GLU A 324 2.64 27.29 14.55
CA GLU A 324 4.03 27.52 14.92
C GLU A 324 4.47 26.75 16.17
N TRP A 325 3.61 26.70 17.21
CA TRP A 325 3.90 25.95 18.43
C TRP A 325 3.74 24.45 18.20
N GLN A 326 2.71 24.00 17.47
CA GLN A 326 2.53 22.59 17.14
C GLN A 326 3.73 22.05 16.34
N VAL A 327 4.21 22.79 15.33
CA VAL A 327 5.39 22.45 14.53
C VAL A 327 6.65 22.39 15.40
N ALA A 328 6.83 23.35 16.32
CA ALA A 328 7.94 23.32 17.28
C ALA A 328 7.86 22.10 18.22
N PHE A 329 6.67 21.76 18.71
CA PHE A 329 6.46 20.56 19.53
C PHE A 329 6.70 19.26 18.74
N ASP A 330 6.23 19.16 17.49
CA ASP A 330 6.49 17.97 16.67
C ASP A 330 8.00 17.72 16.53
N ARG A 331 8.80 18.76 16.26
CA ARG A 331 10.27 18.67 16.24
C ARG A 331 10.84 18.24 17.61
N LEU A 332 10.45 18.89 18.70
CA LEU A 332 10.98 18.61 20.05
C LEU A 332 10.56 17.25 20.64
N TRP A 333 9.43 16.67 20.20
CA TRP A 333 8.87 15.42 20.74
C TRP A 333 9.21 14.17 19.94
N THR A 334 9.87 14.28 18.78
CA THR A 334 10.42 13.13 18.02
C THR A 334 11.63 12.45 18.67
N CYS A 335 11.92 12.80 19.92
CA CYS A 335 12.86 12.10 20.81
C CYS A 335 12.18 11.23 21.89
N GLY A 336 10.84 11.20 21.99
CA GLY A 336 10.10 10.53 23.06
C GLY A 336 9.32 9.24 22.70
N GLY A 337 9.94 8.07 22.87
CA GLY A 337 9.26 6.98 23.60
C GLY A 337 8.66 5.77 22.85
N SER A 338 8.78 5.65 21.53
CA SER A 338 8.57 4.37 20.82
C SER A 338 9.24 4.34 19.44
N GLN A 339 10.40 5.00 19.33
CA GLN A 339 11.02 5.36 18.06
C GLN A 339 12.17 4.43 17.67
N VAL A 340 12.46 4.36 16.37
CA VAL A 340 13.54 3.54 15.82
C VAL A 340 14.67 4.46 15.35
N ALA A 341 15.85 4.35 15.96
CA ALA A 341 17.02 5.14 15.65
C ALA A 341 17.90 4.46 14.58
N VAL A 342 18.37 5.24 13.62
CA VAL A 342 19.49 4.85 12.74
C VAL A 342 20.79 5.08 13.50
N ARG A 343 21.44 3.99 13.92
CA ARG A 343 22.66 4.01 14.75
C ARG A 343 23.95 4.01 13.94
N SER A 344 23.90 3.45 12.73
CA SER A 344 25.06 3.33 11.84
C SER A 344 24.60 3.13 10.40
N ALA A 345 25.51 3.40 9.45
CA ALA A 345 25.32 3.16 8.04
C ALA A 345 26.64 2.83 7.33
N ALA A 346 26.52 2.29 6.13
CA ALA A 346 27.58 2.22 5.13
C ALA A 346 26.98 2.33 3.73
N CYS A 347 27.75 2.80 2.76
CA CYS A 347 27.32 2.83 1.37
C CYS A 347 28.47 2.89 0.37
N LYS A 348 28.17 2.41 -0.86
CA LYS A 348 28.95 2.62 -2.07
C LYS A 348 27.97 3.04 -3.18
N PHE A 349 28.28 4.09 -3.93
CA PHE A 349 27.47 4.67 -5.01
C PHE A 349 28.41 5.23 -6.09
N ALA A 350 27.91 5.88 -7.14
CA ALA A 350 28.81 6.48 -8.13
C ALA A 350 29.71 7.55 -7.47
N ALA A 351 31.01 7.46 -7.77
CA ALA A 351 32.10 8.24 -7.16
C ALA A 351 32.10 8.29 -5.62
N SER A 352 31.51 7.30 -4.95
CA SER A 352 31.38 7.25 -3.48
C SER A 352 31.70 5.85 -2.97
N HIS A 353 32.77 5.69 -2.19
CA HIS A 353 33.23 4.39 -1.69
C HIS A 353 33.01 4.18 -0.18
N SER A 354 32.54 5.22 0.51
CA SER A 354 32.23 5.23 1.94
C SER A 354 31.17 6.29 2.27
N LEU A 355 30.55 6.18 3.44
CA LEU A 355 29.53 7.14 3.95
C LEU A 355 30.05 8.59 4.00
N GLU A 356 31.34 8.76 4.31
CA GLU A 356 32.02 10.05 4.42
C GLU A 356 32.25 10.68 3.05
N SER A 357 32.65 9.86 2.06
CA SER A 357 32.80 10.30 0.66
C SER A 357 31.45 10.56 -0.04
N PHE A 358 30.37 9.93 0.42
CA PHE A 358 29.04 10.06 -0.17
C PHE A 358 28.41 11.45 0.08
N TRP A 359 28.70 12.10 1.21
CA TRP A 359 28.13 13.44 1.48
C TRP A 359 28.77 14.57 0.65
N GLN A 360 30.10 14.68 0.66
CA GLN A 360 30.81 15.86 0.14
C GLN A 360 30.37 16.26 -1.28
N PRO A 361 30.12 15.33 -2.22
CA PRO A 361 29.63 15.67 -3.54
C PRO A 361 28.23 16.26 -3.53
N PHE A 362 27.24 15.70 -2.82
CA PHE A 362 25.86 16.22 -2.90
C PHE A 362 25.74 17.68 -2.49
N ALA A 363 26.60 18.17 -1.58
CA ALA A 363 26.65 19.57 -1.20
C ALA A 363 27.03 20.52 -2.35
N SER A 364 27.77 20.05 -3.36
CA SER A 364 28.14 20.81 -4.57
C SER A 364 27.33 20.46 -5.82
N GLY A 365 26.44 19.46 -5.75
CA GLY A 365 25.51 19.11 -6.84
C GLY A 365 26.12 18.54 -8.14
N PRO A 366 27.08 17.60 -8.12
CA PRO A 366 27.63 17.02 -9.34
C PRO A 366 26.69 16.01 -10.01
N ASP A 367 26.90 15.88 -11.31
CA ASP A 367 26.29 14.89 -12.19
C ASP A 367 27.25 13.69 -12.34
N PHE A 368 26.82 12.51 -11.88
CA PHE A 368 27.62 11.28 -11.95
C PHE A 368 27.29 10.38 -13.14
N CYS A 369 26.45 10.82 -14.07
CA CYS A 369 25.96 9.99 -15.16
C CYS A 369 26.98 9.92 -16.31
N THR A 370 27.96 9.04 -16.19
CA THR A 370 28.96 8.75 -17.23
C THR A 370 28.36 7.96 -18.38
N GLN A 371 29.12 7.73 -19.45
CA GLN A 371 28.77 6.69 -20.43
C GLN A 371 29.02 5.31 -19.84
N VAL A 372 28.28 4.30 -20.29
CA VAL A 372 28.53 2.88 -19.93
C VAL A 372 30.03 2.57 -20.10
N PRO A 373 30.74 2.19 -19.02
CA PRO A 373 32.16 1.87 -19.11
C PRO A 373 32.40 0.63 -19.98
N MET A 374 33.37 0.71 -20.89
CA MET A 374 33.67 -0.37 -21.86
C MET A 374 34.06 -1.72 -21.21
N TYR A 375 34.45 -1.72 -19.93
CA TYR A 375 34.72 -2.95 -19.16
C TYR A 375 33.44 -3.64 -18.63
N ARG A 376 32.27 -2.99 -18.72
CA ARG A 376 30.96 -3.62 -18.45
C ARG A 376 30.43 -4.27 -19.73
N TRP A 377 30.18 -3.47 -20.77
CA TRP A 377 29.90 -3.93 -22.13
C TRP A 377 30.19 -2.80 -23.14
N ASP A 378 30.42 -3.17 -24.41
CA ASP A 378 30.52 -2.18 -25.49
C ASP A 378 29.12 -1.67 -25.87
N HIS A 379 28.75 -0.53 -25.29
CA HIS A 379 27.44 0.08 -25.46
C HIS A 379 27.13 0.49 -26.91
N ARG A 380 28.15 0.63 -27.78
CA ARG A 380 27.96 1.01 -29.19
C ARG A 380 27.18 -0.04 -29.98
N ASN A 381 27.23 -1.30 -29.55
CA ASN A 381 26.50 -2.41 -30.18
C ASN A 381 25.01 -2.46 -29.78
N PHE A 382 24.62 -1.72 -28.73
CA PHE A 382 23.28 -1.78 -28.13
C PHE A 382 22.57 -0.42 -28.09
N TRP A 383 23.18 0.65 -28.61
CA TRP A 383 22.64 2.01 -28.55
C TRP A 383 22.22 2.52 -29.94
N ALA A 384 21.10 3.25 -29.99
CA ALA A 384 20.65 4.03 -31.15
C ALA A 384 20.36 5.47 -30.73
N MET A 385 20.44 6.41 -31.69
CA MET A 385 19.80 7.71 -31.51
C MET A 385 18.27 7.52 -31.47
N PRO A 386 17.54 8.28 -30.62
CA PRO A 386 16.08 8.21 -30.54
C PRO A 386 15.33 8.44 -31.85
N ASP A 387 15.94 9.16 -32.79
CA ASP A 387 15.30 9.71 -33.99
C ASP A 387 15.85 9.15 -35.32
N GLU A 388 16.92 8.34 -35.31
CA GLU A 388 17.58 7.82 -36.54
C GLU A 388 17.13 6.40 -36.94
N GLU A 389 16.64 5.62 -35.98
CA GLU A 389 16.03 4.31 -36.18
C GLU A 389 14.74 4.26 -35.36
N ASP A 390 13.76 3.47 -35.78
CA ASP A 390 12.60 3.14 -34.93
C ASP A 390 13.08 2.26 -33.77
N VAL A 391 13.54 2.89 -32.69
CA VAL A 391 14.19 2.22 -31.55
C VAL A 391 13.30 1.11 -31.00
N ASP A 392 11.98 1.35 -30.96
CA ASP A 392 10.95 0.45 -30.46
C ASP A 392 10.74 -0.79 -31.37
N HIS A 393 11.40 -0.84 -32.54
CA HIS A 393 11.50 -1.99 -33.45
C HIS A 393 12.93 -2.55 -33.60
N THR A 394 13.95 -1.91 -33.02
CA THR A 394 15.33 -2.44 -32.96
C THR A 394 15.56 -3.32 -31.72
N ARG A 395 16.75 -3.93 -31.57
CA ARG A 395 17.19 -4.50 -30.27
C ARG A 395 18.21 -3.57 -29.61
N LYS A 396 17.86 -2.30 -29.44
CA LYS A 396 18.74 -1.24 -28.92
C LYS A 396 18.02 -0.39 -27.86
N THR A 397 18.79 0.35 -27.08
CA THR A 397 18.33 1.36 -26.12
C THR A 397 18.61 2.77 -26.66
N SER A 398 17.75 3.73 -26.33
CA SER A 398 17.98 5.17 -26.56
C SER A 398 19.12 5.73 -25.69
N VAL A 399 19.52 5.02 -24.64
CA VAL A 399 20.41 5.51 -23.57
C VAL A 399 21.74 4.76 -23.53
N LYS A 400 22.84 5.52 -23.53
CA LYS A 400 24.21 5.02 -23.26
C LYS A 400 24.85 5.63 -22.01
N HIS A 401 24.08 6.33 -21.19
CA HIS A 401 24.52 7.00 -19.97
C HIS A 401 23.86 6.41 -18.72
N GLY A 402 24.58 6.44 -17.60
CA GLY A 402 24.10 6.02 -16.28
C GLY A 402 25.15 6.29 -15.21
N ALA A 403 24.80 6.16 -13.94
CA ALA A 403 25.74 6.28 -12.83
C ALA A 403 26.24 4.89 -12.42
N PHE A 404 27.56 4.71 -12.28
CA PHE A 404 28.18 3.40 -12.05
C PHE A 404 29.04 3.38 -10.78
N MET A 405 28.96 2.28 -10.02
CA MET A 405 29.90 1.96 -8.96
C MET A 405 31.22 1.43 -9.54
N GLU A 406 32.31 1.80 -8.89
CA GLU A 406 33.64 1.26 -9.16
C GLU A 406 33.92 0.02 -8.30
N GLY A 407 34.79 -0.87 -8.77
CA GLY A 407 35.24 -2.04 -7.99
C GLY A 407 34.19 -3.14 -7.79
N LEU A 408 33.15 -3.20 -8.63
CA LEU A 408 32.13 -4.25 -8.61
C LEU A 408 32.72 -5.67 -8.85
N ASP A 409 33.88 -5.73 -9.48
CA ASP A 409 34.72 -6.90 -9.71
C ASP A 409 35.59 -7.30 -8.50
N LEU A 410 35.77 -6.40 -7.52
CA LEU A 410 36.58 -6.61 -6.32
C LEU A 410 35.76 -7.25 -5.18
N PHE A 411 36.43 -8.03 -4.32
CA PHE A 411 35.86 -8.60 -3.09
C PHE A 411 36.95 -9.20 -2.18
N ASP A 412 36.95 -8.89 -0.88
CA ASP A 412 37.82 -9.59 0.09
C ASP A 412 37.22 -10.93 0.53
N SER A 413 37.33 -11.94 -0.35
CA SER A 413 36.88 -13.31 -0.05
C SER A 413 37.51 -13.91 1.22
N LYS A 414 38.75 -13.55 1.57
CA LYS A 414 39.46 -14.09 2.74
C LYS A 414 38.84 -13.60 4.04
N ARG A 415 38.51 -12.31 4.12
CA ARG A 415 37.82 -11.70 5.27
C ARG A 415 36.51 -12.40 5.63
N PHE A 416 35.78 -12.90 4.64
CA PHE A 416 34.49 -13.56 4.83
C PHE A 416 34.57 -15.09 4.88
N GLY A 417 35.76 -15.68 4.73
CA GLY A 417 35.96 -17.14 4.70
C GLY A 417 35.45 -17.81 3.42
N VAL A 418 35.24 -17.04 2.34
CA VAL A 418 34.74 -17.50 1.05
C VAL A 418 35.91 -18.02 0.20
N SER A 419 35.73 -19.14 -0.50
CA SER A 419 36.78 -19.69 -1.37
C SER A 419 36.95 -18.82 -2.63
N THR A 420 38.15 -18.79 -3.23
CA THR A 420 38.36 -18.06 -4.49
C THR A 420 37.47 -18.61 -5.62
N ALA A 421 37.20 -19.92 -5.64
CA ALA A 421 36.30 -20.53 -6.62
C ALA A 421 34.84 -20.07 -6.42
N GLU A 422 34.39 -19.94 -5.18
CA GLU A 422 33.05 -19.41 -4.88
C GLU A 422 32.94 -17.91 -5.21
N ALA A 423 33.95 -17.12 -4.81
CA ALA A 423 33.98 -15.67 -5.03
C ALA A 423 33.93 -15.27 -6.52
N ILE A 424 34.49 -16.11 -7.41
CA ILE A 424 34.40 -15.95 -8.87
C ILE A 424 32.98 -16.24 -9.38
N SER A 425 32.28 -17.21 -8.79
CA SER A 425 30.92 -17.61 -9.20
C SER A 425 29.80 -16.82 -8.53
N MET A 426 30.09 -16.08 -7.45
CA MET A 426 29.12 -15.20 -6.77
C MET A 426 28.72 -13.99 -7.62
N ASP A 427 27.41 -13.74 -7.70
CA ASP A 427 26.83 -12.48 -8.15
C ASP A 427 27.49 -11.29 -7.41
N PRO A 428 28.04 -10.30 -8.14
CA PRO A 428 28.63 -9.09 -7.55
C PRO A 428 27.75 -8.41 -6.50
N HIS A 429 26.42 -8.44 -6.64
CA HIS A 429 25.48 -7.92 -5.64
C HIS A 429 25.71 -8.55 -4.25
N GLN A 430 25.94 -9.87 -4.19
CA GLN A 430 26.17 -10.58 -2.92
C GLN A 430 27.50 -10.17 -2.28
N ARG A 431 28.51 -9.85 -3.08
CA ARG A 431 29.84 -9.42 -2.63
C ARG A 431 29.79 -8.03 -2.00
N ILE A 432 29.24 -7.06 -2.72
CA ILE A 432 29.15 -5.66 -2.25
C ILE A 432 28.17 -5.51 -1.06
N ALA A 433 27.10 -6.31 -1.01
CA ALA A 433 26.15 -6.31 0.10
C ALA A 433 26.78 -6.82 1.40
N LEU A 434 27.54 -7.91 1.32
CA LEU A 434 28.25 -8.47 2.47
C LEU A 434 29.31 -7.51 3.01
N GLU A 435 30.08 -6.86 2.14
CA GLU A 435 31.01 -5.80 2.55
C GLU A 435 30.29 -4.61 3.21
N CYS A 436 29.20 -4.11 2.60
CA CYS A 436 28.45 -2.97 3.11
C CYS A 436 27.81 -3.25 4.49
N ALA A 437 27.23 -4.45 4.69
CA ALA A 437 26.69 -4.85 5.98
C ALA A 437 27.77 -4.94 7.07
N ASP A 438 28.91 -5.55 6.75
CA ASP A 438 30.04 -5.71 7.67
C ASP A 438 30.67 -4.36 8.03
N GLU A 439 30.78 -3.43 7.09
CA GLU A 439 31.22 -2.05 7.32
C GLU A 439 30.25 -1.29 8.26
N ALA A 440 28.93 -1.43 8.05
CA ALA A 440 27.92 -0.79 8.89
C ALA A 440 27.91 -1.34 10.34
N PHE A 441 28.13 -2.65 10.53
CA PHE A 441 28.30 -3.23 11.86
C PHE A 441 29.65 -2.86 12.50
N MET A 442 30.74 -2.78 11.73
CA MET A 442 32.05 -2.35 12.22
C MET A 442 32.06 -0.90 12.72
N ARG A 443 31.35 0.03 12.06
CA ARG A 443 31.19 1.42 12.55
C ARG A 443 30.54 1.49 13.95
N MET A 444 29.83 0.45 14.41
CA MET A 444 29.29 0.36 15.78
C MET A 444 30.24 -0.27 16.81
N GLY A 445 31.44 -0.70 16.42
CA GLY A 445 32.38 -1.38 17.33
C GLY A 445 31.90 -2.75 17.84
N LEU A 446 30.96 -3.39 17.13
CA LEU A 446 30.36 -4.67 17.55
C LEU A 446 31.24 -5.86 17.14
N THR A 447 31.47 -6.78 18.08
CA THR A 447 32.04 -8.11 17.77
C THR A 447 30.97 -9.03 17.18
N LYS A 448 31.37 -10.06 16.41
CA LYS A 448 30.40 -10.98 15.76
C LYS A 448 29.46 -11.67 16.77
N GLU A 449 29.90 -11.94 18.01
CA GLU A 449 29.05 -12.51 19.06
C GLU A 449 27.88 -11.59 19.49
N LYS A 450 27.90 -10.31 19.11
CA LYS A 450 26.89 -9.30 19.46
C LYS A 450 25.91 -8.98 18.31
N LEU A 451 25.90 -9.80 17.25
CA LEU A 451 25.15 -9.57 16.00
C LEU A 451 23.90 -10.48 15.81
N HIS A 452 23.27 -10.98 16.88
CA HIS A 452 22.09 -11.88 16.80
C HIS A 452 20.79 -11.21 16.27
N ARG A 453 20.71 -10.84 14.98
CA ARG A 453 19.75 -9.83 14.48
C ARG A 453 19.12 -10.12 13.12
N SER A 454 18.10 -9.34 12.77
CA SER A 454 17.32 -9.43 11.52
C SER A 454 18.02 -8.75 10.33
N VAL A 455 17.77 -9.26 9.13
CA VAL A 455 18.28 -8.76 7.84
C VAL A 455 17.14 -8.58 6.84
N TYR A 456 17.00 -7.37 6.31
CA TYR A 456 16.05 -7.02 5.26
C TYR A 456 16.80 -6.36 4.10
N VAL A 457 16.80 -7.00 2.93
CA VAL A 457 17.52 -6.53 1.74
C VAL A 457 16.53 -6.20 0.62
N GLY A 458 16.46 -4.92 0.23
CA GLY A 458 15.82 -4.48 -0.99
C GLY A 458 16.76 -4.68 -2.18
N GLY A 459 16.50 -5.70 -3.00
CA GLY A 459 17.35 -6.10 -4.12
C GLY A 459 16.78 -7.34 -4.81
N GLY A 460 16.87 -7.42 -6.13
CA GLY A 460 16.29 -8.55 -6.88
C GLY A 460 16.71 -8.69 -8.33
N SER A 461 17.29 -7.65 -8.93
CA SER A 461 17.81 -7.62 -10.30
C SER A 461 19.11 -8.42 -10.47
N CYS A 462 19.05 -9.72 -10.21
CA CYS A 462 20.14 -10.66 -10.47
C CYS A 462 20.36 -10.85 -11.99
N GLU A 463 21.06 -9.90 -12.61
CA GLU A 463 21.51 -9.97 -14.01
C GLU A 463 22.68 -10.97 -14.21
N TRP A 464 23.28 -11.47 -13.13
CA TRP A 464 24.46 -12.35 -13.15
C TRP A 464 24.31 -13.66 -13.95
N PRO A 465 23.25 -14.49 -13.78
CA PRO A 465 23.06 -15.74 -14.54
C PRO A 465 22.85 -15.58 -16.05
N ILE A 466 22.69 -14.35 -16.56
CA ILE A 466 22.66 -14.05 -18.01
C ILE A 466 23.93 -13.34 -18.52
N THR A 467 24.97 -13.25 -17.69
CA THR A 467 26.33 -12.88 -18.12
C THR A 467 27.07 -14.09 -18.69
N GLU A 468 28.03 -13.86 -19.60
CA GLU A 468 28.89 -14.95 -20.09
C GLU A 468 29.71 -15.63 -18.98
N ASN A 469 30.03 -14.91 -17.89
CA ASN A 469 30.81 -15.44 -16.78
C ASN A 469 30.09 -16.57 -16.03
N ALA A 470 28.76 -16.58 -16.01
CA ALA A 470 27.97 -17.67 -15.41
C ALA A 470 28.14 -19.03 -16.14
N PHE A 471 28.69 -19.03 -17.36
CA PHE A 471 28.86 -20.24 -18.19
C PHE A 471 30.34 -20.58 -18.51
N ARG A 472 31.30 -19.83 -17.96
CA ARG A 472 32.73 -19.91 -18.34
C ARG A 472 33.60 -20.85 -17.48
N SER A 473 33.07 -21.48 -16.43
CA SER A 473 33.88 -22.26 -15.47
C SER A 473 33.08 -23.38 -14.79
N PRO A 474 33.66 -24.58 -14.58
CA PRO A 474 33.05 -25.63 -13.74
C PRO A 474 32.78 -25.22 -12.28
N ALA A 475 33.42 -24.15 -11.79
CA ALA A 475 33.06 -23.56 -10.50
C ALA A 475 31.66 -22.92 -10.52
N ALA A 476 31.23 -22.39 -11.67
CA ALA A 476 29.88 -21.85 -11.84
C ALA A 476 28.81 -22.94 -11.85
N ASP A 477 29.12 -24.16 -12.30
CA ASP A 477 28.23 -25.32 -12.12
C ASP A 477 28.10 -25.69 -10.63
N MET A 478 29.24 -25.77 -9.91
CA MET A 478 29.28 -26.19 -8.51
C MET A 478 28.64 -25.17 -7.55
N TYR A 479 28.76 -23.87 -7.85
CA TYR A 479 28.23 -22.79 -7.00
C TYR A 479 26.99 -22.09 -7.59
N GLY A 480 26.53 -22.42 -8.80
CA GLY A 480 25.51 -21.63 -9.52
C GLY A 480 24.22 -21.40 -8.72
N CYS A 481 23.76 -22.39 -7.97
CA CYS A 481 22.57 -22.25 -7.11
C CYS A 481 22.74 -21.22 -5.97
N THR A 482 23.95 -21.04 -5.43
CA THR A 482 24.22 -20.05 -4.37
C THR A 482 24.77 -18.74 -4.91
N GLY A 483 25.51 -18.78 -6.02
CA GLY A 483 26.06 -17.61 -6.70
C GLY A 483 25.01 -16.78 -7.44
N ASN A 484 23.98 -17.41 -8.02
CA ASN A 484 23.01 -16.74 -8.90
C ASN A 484 21.65 -16.43 -8.25
N SER A 485 21.45 -16.78 -6.97
CA SER A 485 20.14 -16.68 -6.30
C SER A 485 19.92 -15.35 -5.57
N THR A 486 18.78 -14.70 -5.80
CA THR A 486 18.35 -13.46 -5.13
C THR A 486 18.15 -13.66 -3.63
N THR A 487 17.60 -14.80 -3.20
CA THR A 487 17.40 -15.15 -1.78
C THR A 487 18.73 -15.23 -1.02
N ILE A 488 19.86 -15.46 -1.71
CA ILE A 488 21.18 -15.52 -1.10
C ILE A 488 21.74 -14.12 -0.81
N GLN A 489 21.21 -13.05 -1.42
CA GLN A 489 21.65 -11.67 -1.13
C GLN A 489 21.46 -11.28 0.36
N SER A 490 20.34 -11.68 0.98
CA SER A 490 20.14 -11.55 2.43
C SER A 490 20.79 -12.70 3.22
N ASN A 491 20.55 -13.95 2.83
CA ASN A 491 21.01 -15.12 3.58
C ASN A 491 22.55 -15.24 3.69
N ARG A 492 23.32 -14.72 2.74
CA ARG A 492 24.79 -14.71 2.82
C ARG A 492 25.31 -13.72 3.86
N ILE A 493 24.67 -12.55 3.99
CA ILE A 493 24.98 -11.60 5.08
C ILE A 493 24.75 -12.30 6.43
N SER A 494 23.58 -12.94 6.57
CA SER A 494 23.21 -13.68 7.79
C SER A 494 24.21 -14.80 8.10
N PHE A 495 24.58 -15.61 7.10
CA PHE A 495 25.53 -16.71 7.25
C PHE A 495 26.96 -16.25 7.61
N ASN A 496 27.55 -15.33 6.83
CA ASN A 496 28.95 -14.93 7.00
C ASN A 496 29.18 -14.01 8.22
N LEU A 497 28.15 -13.35 8.73
CA LEU A 497 28.22 -12.51 9.94
C LEU A 497 27.64 -13.15 11.20
N GLY A 498 26.95 -14.30 11.10
CA GLY A 498 26.39 -15.04 12.24
C GLY A 498 25.03 -14.53 12.74
N LEU A 499 24.25 -13.90 11.86
CA LEU A 499 22.96 -13.27 12.19
C LEU A 499 21.85 -14.32 12.19
N MET A 500 21.00 -14.31 13.22
CA MET A 500 20.01 -15.39 13.48
C MET A 500 18.55 -14.92 13.48
N GLY A 501 18.28 -13.64 13.14
CA GLY A 501 16.92 -13.14 12.97
C GLY A 501 16.33 -13.50 11.59
N PRO A 502 15.10 -13.05 11.30
CA PRO A 502 14.51 -13.10 9.96
C PRO A 502 15.48 -12.53 8.91
N SER A 503 15.69 -13.27 7.83
CA SER A 503 16.62 -12.95 6.74
C SER A 503 15.84 -12.97 5.43
N LEU A 504 15.53 -11.80 4.87
CA LEU A 504 14.62 -11.64 3.74
C LEU A 504 15.22 -10.78 2.63
N THR A 505 15.14 -11.28 1.39
CA THR A 505 15.32 -10.48 0.17
C THR A 505 13.93 -10.04 -0.33
N LEU A 506 13.79 -8.77 -0.72
CA LEU A 506 12.53 -8.10 -1.04
C LEU A 506 12.66 -7.38 -2.39
N ILE A 507 11.72 -7.64 -3.30
CA ILE A 507 11.78 -7.18 -4.70
C ILE A 507 10.52 -6.37 -5.03
N CYS A 508 10.65 -5.05 -5.10
CA CYS A 508 9.62 -4.08 -5.46
C CYS A 508 10.22 -2.90 -6.23
N GLU A 509 11.18 -3.17 -7.12
CA GLU A 509 11.88 -2.17 -7.96
C GLU A 509 12.34 -0.95 -7.12
N GLY A 510 12.03 0.29 -7.52
CA GLY A 510 12.41 1.51 -6.82
C GLY A 510 11.86 1.67 -5.39
N ALA A 511 10.87 0.87 -4.98
CA ALA A 511 10.36 0.84 -3.60
C ALA A 511 11.08 -0.20 -2.70
N SER A 512 11.92 -1.08 -3.25
CA SER A 512 12.47 -2.25 -2.53
C SER A 512 13.20 -1.90 -1.23
N SER A 513 14.06 -0.88 -1.23
CA SER A 513 14.79 -0.45 -0.03
C SER A 513 13.91 0.22 1.02
N LEU A 514 12.82 0.89 0.62
CA LEU A 514 11.84 1.41 1.59
C LEU A 514 10.98 0.29 2.18
N MET A 515 10.70 -0.77 1.43
CA MET A 515 10.09 -1.98 1.98
C MET A 515 11.03 -2.70 2.96
N ALA A 516 12.34 -2.77 2.66
CA ALA A 516 13.34 -3.30 3.59
C ALA A 516 13.51 -2.42 4.84
N LEU A 517 13.38 -1.10 4.71
CA LEU A 517 13.37 -0.15 5.83
C LEU A 517 12.11 -0.32 6.69
N GLU A 518 10.94 -0.46 6.07
CA GLU A 518 9.65 -0.66 6.74
C GLU A 518 9.61 -2.00 7.49
N ARG A 519 10.07 -3.10 6.88
CA ARG A 519 10.24 -4.40 7.56
C ARG A 519 11.18 -4.29 8.76
N GLY A 520 12.25 -3.51 8.63
CA GLY A 520 13.13 -3.15 9.74
C GLY A 520 12.40 -2.42 10.85
N PHE A 521 11.72 -1.32 10.52
CA PHE A 521 10.97 -0.46 11.45
C PHE A 521 9.87 -1.24 12.22
N VAL A 522 9.01 -2.00 11.52
CA VAL A 522 7.93 -2.75 12.17
C VAL A 522 8.42 -3.98 12.94
N SER A 523 9.67 -4.42 12.77
CA SER A 523 10.25 -5.51 13.56
C SER A 523 10.49 -5.15 15.04
N PHE A 524 10.35 -3.88 15.41
CA PHE A 524 10.51 -3.37 16.78
C PHE A 524 9.19 -3.22 17.56
N ASP A 525 8.10 -3.89 17.14
CA ASP A 525 6.85 -3.92 17.90
C ASP A 525 7.09 -4.55 19.30
N LEU A 526 7.23 -3.69 20.30
CA LEU A 526 7.53 -4.00 21.71
C LEU A 526 6.53 -4.98 22.34
N ALA A 527 5.33 -5.14 21.76
CA ALA A 527 4.34 -6.11 22.24
C ALA A 527 4.61 -7.55 21.78
N LYS A 528 5.55 -7.79 20.85
CA LYS A 528 5.68 -9.08 20.14
C LYS A 528 7.12 -9.52 19.79
N SER A 529 8.14 -8.70 20.00
CA SER A 529 9.45 -8.89 19.37
C SER A 529 10.64 -8.85 20.32
N ASP A 530 11.44 -9.92 20.32
CA ASP A 530 12.79 -9.96 20.92
C ASP A 530 13.85 -9.24 20.05
N ASN A 531 13.46 -8.59 18.95
CA ASN A 531 14.41 -7.98 18.03
C ASN A 531 14.95 -6.64 18.55
N VAL A 532 16.21 -6.62 18.99
CA VAL A 532 16.87 -5.41 19.51
C VAL A 532 17.57 -4.58 18.42
N ARG A 533 17.75 -5.10 17.20
CA ARG A 533 18.43 -4.39 16.08
C ARG A 533 18.10 -5.01 14.72
N ALA A 534 18.02 -4.22 13.66
CA ALA A 534 17.78 -4.71 12.29
C ALA A 534 18.78 -4.09 11.31
N LEU A 535 19.25 -4.88 10.34
CA LEU A 535 19.92 -4.39 9.14
C LEU A 535 18.86 -4.18 8.05
N SER A 536 18.72 -2.96 7.56
CA SER A 536 17.91 -2.64 6.37
C SER A 536 18.81 -2.12 5.27
N MET A 537 18.69 -2.69 4.07
CA MET A 537 19.61 -2.44 2.94
C MET A 537 18.86 -2.21 1.62
N GLY A 538 19.47 -1.43 0.73
CA GLY A 538 19.15 -1.38 -0.70
C GLY A 538 20.38 -1.68 -1.54
N LEU A 539 20.26 -2.49 -2.59
CA LEU A 539 21.36 -2.79 -3.53
C LEU A 539 20.85 -2.87 -4.97
N SER A 540 21.61 -2.36 -5.94
CA SER A 540 21.36 -2.55 -7.38
C SER A 540 22.63 -2.29 -8.19
N ALA A 541 22.90 -3.13 -9.18
CA ALA A 541 24.01 -3.01 -10.12
C ALA A 541 23.59 -3.47 -11.53
N MET A 542 24.42 -3.16 -12.52
CA MET A 542 24.14 -3.29 -13.94
C MET A 542 25.24 -4.12 -14.61
N LEU A 543 24.87 -5.33 -15.01
CA LEU A 543 25.77 -6.35 -15.51
C LEU A 543 25.55 -6.62 -17.01
N VAL A 544 24.35 -6.33 -17.55
CA VAL A 544 24.01 -6.58 -18.96
C VAL A 544 23.20 -5.45 -19.62
N PRO A 545 23.31 -5.27 -20.95
CA PRO A 545 22.51 -4.28 -21.70
C PRO A 545 21.02 -4.64 -21.84
N TYR A 546 20.64 -5.92 -21.69
CA TYR A 546 19.30 -6.39 -22.10
C TYR A 546 18.15 -5.72 -21.34
N THR A 547 18.33 -5.45 -20.05
CA THR A 547 17.37 -4.71 -19.21
C THR A 547 17.12 -3.29 -19.72
N TRP A 548 18.15 -2.63 -20.27
CA TRP A 548 18.06 -1.26 -20.79
C TRP A 548 17.21 -1.20 -22.06
N ILE A 549 17.34 -2.19 -22.94
CA ILE A 549 16.54 -2.32 -24.17
C ILE A 549 15.05 -2.38 -23.79
N GLY A 550 14.68 -3.30 -22.89
CA GLY A 550 13.28 -3.46 -22.44
C GLY A 550 12.67 -2.19 -21.84
N LEU A 551 13.41 -1.49 -20.97
CA LEU A 551 12.95 -0.24 -20.35
C LEU A 551 12.90 0.95 -21.34
N SER A 552 13.68 0.90 -22.44
CA SER A 552 13.62 1.90 -23.52
C SER A 552 12.37 1.72 -24.38
N HIS A 553 12.06 0.47 -24.75
CA HIS A 553 10.86 0.10 -25.53
C HIS A 553 9.55 0.38 -24.77
N GLN A 554 9.60 0.41 -23.43
CA GLN A 554 8.47 0.81 -22.59
C GLN A 554 8.32 2.34 -22.46
N GLY A 555 9.21 3.13 -23.07
CA GLY A 555 9.20 4.61 -22.97
C GLY A 555 9.51 5.15 -21.57
N ILE A 556 10.25 4.39 -20.75
CA ILE A 556 10.56 4.74 -19.36
C ILE A 556 11.96 5.33 -19.23
N MET A 557 12.92 4.82 -20.00
CA MET A 557 14.25 5.42 -20.10
C MET A 557 14.25 6.72 -20.90
N TRP A 558 15.19 7.60 -20.58
CA TRP A 558 15.44 8.87 -21.26
C TRP A 558 15.39 8.79 -22.80
N ARG A 559 14.62 9.67 -23.44
CA ARG A 559 14.57 9.82 -24.91
C ARG A 559 15.01 11.21 -25.42
N GLY A 560 15.21 12.21 -24.56
CA GLY A 560 15.51 13.62 -24.92
C GLY A 560 16.90 13.92 -25.51
N GLY A 561 17.51 12.99 -26.24
CA GLY A 561 18.76 13.21 -26.98
C GLY A 561 20.03 12.67 -26.28
N LEU A 562 21.19 13.11 -26.78
CA LEU A 562 22.48 12.43 -26.61
C LEU A 562 22.97 12.25 -25.16
N HIS A 563 22.70 13.21 -24.28
CA HIS A 563 23.18 13.22 -22.89
C HIS A 563 22.07 12.76 -21.94
N GLY A 564 22.05 11.46 -21.64
CA GLY A 564 21.01 10.87 -20.80
C GLY A 564 21.16 11.26 -19.33
N ARG A 565 20.12 11.87 -18.77
CA ARG A 565 20.02 12.32 -17.36
C ARG A 565 18.61 12.07 -16.83
N CYS A 566 18.45 11.97 -15.52
CA CYS A 566 17.15 12.19 -14.90
C CYS A 566 16.96 13.72 -14.76
N LYS A 567 16.10 14.32 -15.58
CA LYS A 567 15.79 15.76 -15.48
C LYS A 567 14.49 15.98 -14.70
N SER A 568 14.52 15.67 -13.41
CA SER A 568 13.32 15.69 -12.58
C SER A 568 12.67 17.08 -12.54
N PHE A 569 11.35 17.14 -12.74
CA PHE A 569 10.52 18.35 -12.81
C PHE A 569 10.78 19.33 -13.99
N ASP A 570 11.81 19.11 -14.81
CA ASP A 570 12.19 20.00 -15.92
C ASP A 570 11.27 19.84 -17.15
N ASP A 571 11.10 20.89 -17.95
CA ASP A 571 10.33 20.86 -19.21
C ASP A 571 10.86 19.80 -20.20
N SER A 572 12.17 19.52 -20.18
CA SER A 572 12.78 18.47 -21.00
C SER A 572 12.87 17.08 -20.33
N ALA A 573 12.07 16.83 -19.28
CA ALA A 573 11.90 15.54 -18.62
C ALA A 573 11.30 14.49 -19.58
N SER A 574 12.06 13.43 -19.89
CA SER A 574 11.71 12.43 -20.92
C SER A 574 12.08 10.99 -20.56
N GLY A 575 12.12 10.67 -19.26
CA GLY A 575 12.54 9.37 -18.71
C GLY A 575 13.81 9.44 -17.86
N TYR A 576 14.11 8.36 -17.15
CA TYR A 576 15.32 8.28 -16.30
C TYR A 576 16.53 7.67 -17.03
N VAL A 577 17.71 7.82 -16.44
CA VAL A 577 18.85 6.91 -16.65
C VAL A 577 19.04 6.02 -15.44
N ARG A 578 19.51 4.78 -15.61
CA ARG A 578 19.78 3.88 -14.48
C ARG A 578 21.03 4.34 -13.72
N GLY A 579 21.04 4.06 -12.42
CA GLY A 579 22.19 4.20 -11.54
C GLY A 579 22.50 2.87 -10.84
N GLU A 580 23.65 2.81 -10.21
CA GLU A 580 24.07 1.70 -9.34
C GLU A 580 24.26 2.20 -7.90
N GLY A 581 24.11 1.30 -6.93
CA GLY A 581 24.38 1.62 -5.54
C GLY A 581 24.18 0.46 -4.58
N VAL A 582 24.84 0.52 -3.43
CA VAL A 582 24.50 -0.26 -2.25
C VAL A 582 24.56 0.65 -1.02
N GLY A 583 23.51 0.65 -0.22
CA GLY A 583 23.46 1.35 1.05
C GLY A 583 22.80 0.51 2.12
N SER A 584 23.28 0.60 3.35
CA SER A 584 22.69 -0.08 4.49
C SER A 584 22.61 0.82 5.72
N VAL A 585 21.60 0.59 6.54
CA VAL A 585 21.41 1.22 7.85
C VAL A 585 21.20 0.17 8.92
N ILE A 586 21.75 0.45 10.10
CA ILE A 586 21.51 -0.31 11.32
C ILE A 586 20.47 0.41 12.15
N LEU A 587 19.34 -0.25 12.38
CA LEU A 587 18.23 0.22 13.17
C LEU A 587 18.28 -0.38 14.58
N GLU A 588 17.99 0.41 15.61
CA GLU A 588 17.74 -0.04 16.99
C GLU A 588 16.57 0.76 17.59
N PRO A 589 15.94 0.31 18.69
CA PRO A 589 15.14 1.21 19.52
C PRO A 589 15.94 2.46 19.92
N ALA A 590 15.30 3.63 19.88
CA ALA A 590 15.91 4.89 20.30
C ALA A 590 16.17 4.95 21.81
N ALA A 591 15.32 4.26 22.59
CA ALA A 591 15.41 4.08 24.03
C ALA A 591 15.11 2.61 24.39
N ASP A 592 15.83 2.08 25.38
CA ASP A 592 15.62 0.76 25.95
C ASP A 592 14.55 0.83 27.06
N VAL A 593 13.81 -0.26 27.33
CA VAL A 593 12.86 -0.32 28.45
C VAL A 593 13.52 -0.99 29.66
N ILE A 594 13.80 -0.21 30.69
CA ILE A 594 14.46 -0.63 31.94
C ILE A 594 13.53 -0.31 33.10
N ASP A 595 13.19 -1.30 33.93
CA ASP A 595 12.24 -1.18 35.06
C ASP A 595 10.91 -0.49 34.68
N GLY A 596 10.39 -0.82 33.49
CA GLY A 596 9.16 -0.26 32.93
C GLY A 596 9.29 1.18 32.40
N LYS A 597 10.50 1.75 32.36
CA LYS A 597 10.77 3.13 31.93
C LYS A 597 11.62 3.16 30.67
N LEU A 598 11.32 4.09 29.78
CA LEU A 598 12.10 4.34 28.57
C LEU A 598 13.37 5.12 28.93
N VAL A 599 14.52 4.49 28.76
CA VAL A 599 15.85 5.06 29.02
C VAL A 599 16.61 5.17 27.70
N ARG A 600 16.94 6.40 27.30
CA ARG A 600 17.80 6.64 26.13
C ARG A 600 19.26 6.54 26.57
N ASP A 601 20.01 5.68 25.90
CA ASP A 601 21.46 5.60 26.04
C ASP A 601 22.12 6.70 25.20
N GLU A 602 22.54 7.77 25.88
CA GLU A 602 23.18 8.94 25.26
C GLU A 602 24.62 8.66 24.79
N SER A 603 25.24 7.55 25.20
CA SER A 603 26.54 7.13 24.70
C SER A 603 26.49 6.52 23.29
N LYS A 604 25.29 6.10 22.84
CA LYS A 604 25.05 5.59 21.48
C LYS A 604 24.60 6.75 20.58
N PRO A 605 25.44 7.25 19.65
CA PRO A 605 25.01 8.28 18.71
C PRO A 605 23.84 7.82 17.83
N ILE A 606 23.13 8.78 17.25
CA ILE A 606 21.98 8.58 16.36
C ILE A 606 22.19 9.47 15.13
N MET A 607 22.22 8.88 13.94
CA MET A 607 22.26 9.63 12.67
C MET A 607 20.93 10.34 12.37
N GLY A 608 19.83 9.72 12.81
CA GLY A 608 18.48 10.25 12.78
C GLY A 608 17.47 9.19 13.22
N THR A 609 16.21 9.58 13.33
CA THR A 609 15.12 8.77 13.89
C THR A 609 14.05 8.53 12.84
N ILE A 610 13.63 7.29 12.66
CA ILE A 610 12.47 6.95 11.83
C ILE A 610 11.21 7.15 12.68
N LEU A 611 10.29 8.00 12.20
CA LEU A 611 9.03 8.30 12.87
C LEU A 611 7.92 7.37 12.39
N SER A 612 7.88 7.12 11.08
CA SER A 612 6.99 6.15 10.46
C SER A 612 7.50 5.70 9.09
N THR A 613 6.97 4.58 8.63
CA THR A 613 7.15 4.04 7.28
C THR A 613 5.83 3.46 6.82
N HIS A 614 5.39 3.79 5.61
CA HIS A 614 4.20 3.22 5.00
C HIS A 614 4.46 2.72 3.58
N LEU A 615 3.67 1.73 3.17
CA LEU A 615 3.73 1.08 1.87
C LEU A 615 2.31 1.08 1.29
N GLY A 616 2.20 1.35 0.00
CA GLY A 616 0.93 1.42 -0.72
C GLY A 616 1.05 0.89 -2.15
N TYR A 617 -0.04 0.94 -2.90
CA TYR A 617 -0.10 0.50 -4.29
C TYR A 617 -1.05 1.41 -5.08
N HIS A 618 -0.70 1.75 -6.34
CA HIS A 618 -1.52 2.63 -7.19
C HIS A 618 -2.91 2.07 -7.52
N GLY A 619 -3.15 0.77 -7.36
CA GLY A 619 -4.46 0.15 -7.54
C GLY A 619 -4.88 0.06 -9.01
N THR A 620 -6.20 -0.01 -9.26
CA THR A 620 -6.74 0.04 -10.61
C THR A 620 -6.71 1.47 -11.14
N GLY A 621 -6.01 1.69 -12.26
CA GLY A 621 -5.85 3.01 -12.89
C GLY A 621 -5.90 2.94 -14.42
N ALA A 622 -5.35 3.96 -15.09
CA ALA A 622 -5.36 4.05 -16.56
C ALA A 622 -4.47 2.99 -17.27
N GLY A 623 -3.58 2.34 -16.52
CA GLY A 623 -2.71 1.25 -16.97
C GLY A 623 -1.86 0.76 -15.79
N LEU A 624 -1.22 -0.41 -15.92
CA LEU A 624 -0.42 -1.02 -14.84
C LEU A 624 0.75 -0.14 -14.37
N ALA A 625 1.33 0.63 -15.27
CA ALA A 625 2.45 1.53 -15.01
C ALA A 625 2.08 3.02 -15.15
N ALA A 626 0.83 3.38 -14.78
CA ALA A 626 0.31 4.75 -14.79
C ALA A 626 0.16 5.29 -13.36
N PRO A 627 0.39 6.59 -13.10
CA PRO A 627 0.42 7.12 -11.74
C PRO A 627 -0.99 7.38 -11.20
N ASN A 628 -1.20 7.17 -9.90
CA ASN A 628 -2.50 7.40 -9.25
C ASN A 628 -2.40 8.44 -8.12
N GLY A 629 -2.74 9.70 -8.42
CA GLY A 629 -2.71 10.82 -7.47
C GLY A 629 -3.53 10.60 -6.18
N PRO A 630 -4.78 10.10 -6.24
CA PRO A 630 -5.51 9.68 -5.04
C PRO A 630 -4.78 8.62 -4.17
N ALA A 631 -4.07 7.67 -4.78
CA ALA A 631 -3.29 6.68 -4.03
C ALA A 631 -1.99 7.28 -3.43
N GLU A 632 -1.31 8.14 -4.18
CA GLU A 632 -0.17 8.95 -3.72
C GLU A 632 -0.55 9.82 -2.50
N GLN A 633 -1.69 10.52 -2.57
CA GLN A 633 -2.22 11.33 -1.46
C GLN A 633 -2.56 10.46 -0.24
N ALA A 634 -3.13 9.27 -0.44
CA ALA A 634 -3.45 8.35 0.65
C ALA A 634 -2.17 7.83 1.35
N LEU A 635 -1.12 7.49 0.59
CA LEU A 635 0.18 7.09 1.12
C LEU A 635 0.77 8.20 2.00
N VAL A 636 0.85 9.43 1.50
CA VAL A 636 1.44 10.56 2.23
C VAL A 636 0.65 10.86 3.50
N ALA A 637 -0.68 10.95 3.41
CA ALA A 637 -1.54 11.21 4.55
C ALA A 637 -1.44 10.13 5.63
N GLN A 638 -1.41 8.85 5.25
CA GLN A 638 -1.29 7.75 6.20
C GLN A 638 0.10 7.68 6.84
N THR A 639 1.17 7.98 6.09
CA THR A 639 2.54 8.00 6.65
C THR A 639 2.69 9.10 7.71
N VAL A 640 2.21 10.32 7.41
CA VAL A 640 2.20 11.44 8.37
C VAL A 640 1.31 11.14 9.58
N ARG A 641 0.12 10.55 9.37
CA ARG A 641 -0.76 10.10 10.46
C ARG A 641 -0.09 9.07 11.38
N GLN A 642 0.71 8.17 10.81
CA GLN A 642 1.49 7.19 11.58
C GLN A 642 2.67 7.83 12.33
N ALA A 643 3.30 8.87 11.79
CA ALA A 643 4.32 9.66 12.50
C ALA A 643 3.74 10.52 13.64
N ARG A 644 2.43 10.79 13.61
CA ARG A 644 1.67 11.59 14.60
C ARG A 644 2.08 13.07 14.68
N ILE A 645 2.55 13.64 13.56
CA ILE A 645 2.91 15.05 13.40
C ILE A 645 1.87 15.80 12.55
N ASP A 646 1.87 17.14 12.55
CA ASP A 646 1.14 17.93 11.55
C ASP A 646 1.82 17.81 10.17
N PRO A 647 1.07 17.76 9.05
CA PRO A 647 1.67 17.77 7.71
C PRO A 647 2.54 19.00 7.42
N MET A 648 2.25 20.14 8.07
CA MET A 648 3.05 21.37 7.94
C MET A 648 4.39 21.32 8.71
N SER A 649 4.64 20.27 9.49
CA SER A 649 5.89 20.04 10.23
C SER A 649 6.95 19.32 9.38
N VAL A 650 6.59 18.87 8.17
CA VAL A 650 7.53 18.30 7.19
C VAL A 650 8.19 19.44 6.41
N ASP A 651 9.51 19.55 6.54
CA ASP A 651 10.34 20.60 5.95
C ASP A 651 10.67 20.30 4.47
N ALA A 652 11.06 19.05 4.21
CA ALA A 652 11.51 18.57 2.90
C ALA A 652 10.93 17.19 2.58
N VAL A 653 10.82 16.86 1.29
CA VAL A 653 10.60 15.49 0.82
C VAL A 653 11.60 15.16 -0.28
N GLU A 654 12.45 14.16 -0.03
CA GLU A 654 13.32 13.59 -1.03
C GLU A 654 12.47 12.70 -1.96
N CYS A 655 12.06 13.27 -3.10
CA CYS A 655 11.03 12.74 -3.99
C CYS A 655 11.48 11.49 -4.76
N ASN A 656 10.50 10.73 -5.28
CA ASN A 656 10.80 9.69 -6.25
C ASN A 656 11.22 10.32 -7.60
N ALA A 657 10.48 11.30 -8.09
CA ALA A 657 10.84 12.26 -9.15
C ALA A 657 11.80 11.69 -10.20
N GLU A 658 11.26 10.87 -11.09
CA GLU A 658 12.02 10.02 -12.00
C GLU A 658 12.30 10.68 -13.37
N GLY A 659 11.94 11.96 -13.56
CA GLY A 659 12.12 12.64 -14.83
C GLY A 659 11.11 12.21 -15.89
N ARG A 660 9.94 11.71 -15.48
CA ARG A 660 8.79 11.45 -16.34
C ARG A 660 7.73 12.47 -15.97
N SER A 661 7.55 13.52 -16.80
CA SER A 661 6.89 14.77 -16.37
C SER A 661 5.49 14.60 -15.75
N LEU A 662 4.68 13.64 -16.23
CA LEU A 662 3.38 13.31 -15.63
C LEU A 662 3.50 12.68 -14.22
N PHE A 663 4.52 11.87 -13.96
CA PHE A 663 4.75 11.20 -12.68
C PHE A 663 5.30 12.19 -11.66
N ASP A 664 6.30 12.97 -12.07
CA ASP A 664 6.88 14.06 -11.29
C ASP A 664 5.80 15.09 -10.89
N ALA A 665 4.89 15.44 -11.81
CA ALA A 665 3.75 16.32 -11.53
C ALA A 665 2.70 15.70 -10.59
N VAL A 666 2.35 14.43 -10.78
CA VAL A 666 1.40 13.75 -9.88
C VAL A 666 1.97 13.56 -8.48
N GLU A 667 3.28 13.30 -8.34
CA GLU A 667 3.95 13.24 -7.04
C GLU A 667 3.98 14.61 -6.36
N ALA A 668 4.48 15.64 -7.03
CA ALA A 668 4.58 17.00 -6.46
C ALA A 668 3.19 17.52 -6.02
N ALA A 669 2.17 17.41 -6.87
CA ALA A 669 0.81 17.81 -6.53
C ALA A 669 0.22 17.00 -5.36
N SER A 670 0.53 15.71 -5.26
CA SER A 670 0.03 14.84 -4.18
C SER A 670 0.73 15.10 -2.85
N LEU A 671 2.04 15.39 -2.86
CA LEU A 671 2.80 15.82 -1.69
C LEU A 671 2.25 17.15 -1.17
N LEU A 672 2.15 18.17 -2.03
CA LEU A 672 1.69 19.51 -1.66
C LEU A 672 0.23 19.48 -1.17
N ARG A 673 -0.65 18.70 -1.80
CA ARG A 673 -2.06 18.56 -1.39
C ARG A 673 -2.25 18.10 0.05
N ILE A 674 -1.31 17.34 0.60
CA ILE A 674 -1.35 16.83 1.97
C ILE A 674 -0.46 17.65 2.92
N LEU A 675 0.75 18.01 2.50
CA LEU A 675 1.79 18.64 3.34
C LEU A 675 1.72 20.17 3.39
N ARG A 676 1.00 20.80 2.46
CA ARG A 676 0.76 22.26 2.40
C ARG A 676 -0.71 22.56 2.03
N PRO A 677 -1.70 22.03 2.79
CA PRO A 677 -3.12 22.05 2.38
C PRO A 677 -3.71 23.47 2.38
N PRO A 678 -4.50 23.84 1.35
CA PRO A 678 -5.11 25.18 1.25
C PRO A 678 -6.00 25.51 2.45
N GLY A 679 -6.04 26.79 2.85
CA GLY A 679 -6.86 27.28 3.96
C GLY A 679 -6.20 27.21 5.35
N LYS A 680 -5.26 26.29 5.59
CA LYS A 680 -4.34 26.34 6.75
C LYS A 680 -3.29 27.48 6.66
N LEU A 681 -3.37 28.29 5.61
CA LEU A 681 -2.30 29.11 5.08
C LEU A 681 -2.50 30.61 5.43
N HIS A 682 -2.66 30.91 6.72
CA HIS A 682 -2.83 32.28 7.23
C HIS A 682 -1.56 32.74 7.95
N GLY A 683 -1.03 33.91 7.57
CA GLY A 683 0.22 34.47 8.10
C GLY A 683 1.25 34.74 6.99
N GLN A 684 2.21 35.64 7.26
CA GLN A 684 3.23 36.06 6.30
C GLN A 684 4.23 34.93 6.00
N ALA A 685 4.67 34.84 4.75
CA ALA A 685 5.76 33.97 4.27
C ALA A 685 5.67 32.50 4.73
N GLN A 686 4.78 31.77 4.04
CA GLN A 686 4.69 30.30 4.04
C GLN A 686 6.07 29.61 4.03
N GLU A 687 6.36 28.70 4.96
CA GLU A 687 7.54 27.82 4.87
C GLU A 687 7.36 26.87 3.66
N PRO A 688 8.17 27.00 2.59
CA PRO A 688 8.00 26.16 1.40
C PRO A 688 8.32 24.70 1.73
N LEU A 689 7.62 23.77 1.09
CA LEU A 689 8.03 22.37 1.08
C LEU A 689 9.20 22.20 0.13
N LEU A 690 10.37 21.81 0.65
CA LEU A 690 11.55 21.57 -0.17
C LEU A 690 11.42 20.22 -0.92
N LEU A 691 11.66 20.21 -2.23
CA LEU A 691 11.49 19.03 -3.10
C LEU A 691 12.81 18.62 -3.81
N PRO A 692 13.84 18.14 -3.09
CA PRO A 692 15.06 17.58 -3.67
C PRO A 692 14.84 16.18 -4.30
N ALA A 693 15.68 15.79 -5.27
CA ALA A 693 15.64 14.47 -5.90
C ALA A 693 17.03 13.92 -6.30
N CYS A 694 17.51 12.90 -5.59
CA CYS A 694 18.86 12.33 -5.73
C CYS A 694 19.11 11.67 -7.10
N LYS A 695 18.03 11.23 -7.78
CA LYS A 695 18.10 10.58 -9.10
C LYS A 695 18.68 11.50 -10.17
N THR A 696 18.63 12.82 -9.98
CA THR A 696 19.25 13.80 -10.88
C THR A 696 20.77 13.82 -10.83
N SER A 697 21.38 13.33 -9.74
CA SER A 697 22.84 13.21 -9.59
C SER A 697 23.31 11.75 -9.78
N GLN A 698 22.68 10.80 -9.09
CA GLN A 698 23.06 9.38 -9.04
C GLN A 698 22.30 8.47 -10.03
N GLY A 699 21.46 9.02 -10.92
CA GLY A 699 20.53 8.23 -11.73
C GLY A 699 19.50 7.48 -10.89
N HIS A 700 18.60 6.72 -11.52
CA HIS A 700 17.72 5.81 -10.80
C HIS A 700 18.48 4.55 -10.36
N CYS A 701 18.95 4.52 -9.12
CA CYS A 701 19.63 3.38 -8.48
C CYS A 701 18.73 2.14 -8.23
N VAL A 702 17.64 1.98 -9.01
CA VAL A 702 16.58 0.97 -8.90
C VAL A 702 16.29 0.59 -7.43
N GLU A 703 16.57 -0.63 -6.97
CA GLU A 703 16.23 -1.09 -5.61
C GLU A 703 16.98 -0.34 -4.50
N ALA A 704 18.14 0.25 -4.79
CA ALA A 704 18.91 1.10 -3.89
C ALA A 704 18.47 2.57 -3.88
N ALA A 705 17.46 2.97 -4.67
CA ALA A 705 17.03 4.38 -4.73
C ALA A 705 16.54 4.91 -3.38
N GLY A 706 15.66 4.17 -2.68
CA GLY A 706 15.14 4.59 -1.37
C GLY A 706 16.19 4.70 -0.27
N ILE A 707 17.21 3.84 -0.28
CA ILE A 707 18.32 3.93 0.70
C ILE A 707 19.31 5.06 0.34
N CYS A 708 19.50 5.36 -0.96
CA CYS A 708 20.23 6.55 -1.41
C CYS A 708 19.56 7.83 -0.87
N SER A 709 18.24 7.95 -1.06
CA SER A 709 17.43 9.04 -0.52
C SER A 709 17.52 9.15 1.01
N LEU A 710 17.39 8.03 1.75
CA LEU A 710 17.52 8.03 3.21
C LEU A 710 18.89 8.54 3.67
N LEU A 711 19.98 8.03 3.11
CA LEU A 711 21.33 8.42 3.52
C LEU A 711 21.61 9.88 3.18
N ARG A 712 21.14 10.37 2.02
CA ARG A 712 21.22 11.79 1.63
C ARG A 712 20.51 12.70 2.64
N VAL A 713 19.29 12.34 3.03
CA VAL A 713 18.49 13.09 4.02
C VAL A 713 19.13 13.08 5.41
N LEU A 714 19.61 11.93 5.90
CA LEU A 714 20.26 11.85 7.21
C LEU A 714 21.58 12.64 7.25
N LEU A 715 22.38 12.59 6.19
CA LEU A 715 23.64 13.33 6.10
C LEU A 715 23.42 14.84 5.88
N GLY A 716 22.32 15.24 5.24
CA GLY A 716 21.92 16.64 5.08
C GLY A 716 21.36 17.25 6.37
N THR A 717 20.41 16.57 7.01
CA THR A 717 19.81 17.05 8.28
C THR A 717 20.83 17.14 9.41
N SER A 718 21.76 16.18 9.53
CA SER A 718 22.89 16.27 10.49
C SER A 718 23.86 17.44 10.24
N ARG A 719 23.76 18.11 9.08
CA ARG A 719 24.54 19.28 8.67
C ARG A 719 23.68 20.53 8.42
N GLY A 720 22.39 20.47 8.71
CA GLY A 720 21.44 21.56 8.42
C GLY A 720 21.44 22.01 6.95
N VAL A 721 21.57 21.10 5.97
CA VAL A 721 21.56 21.43 4.53
C VAL A 721 20.71 20.45 3.73
N THR A 722 19.79 20.99 2.92
CA THR A 722 19.10 20.26 1.85
C THR A 722 19.90 20.41 0.54
N PRO A 723 20.44 19.32 -0.05
CA PRO A 723 21.32 19.43 -1.22
C PRO A 723 20.53 19.52 -2.54
N PRO A 724 21.11 20.13 -3.59
CA PRO A 724 20.37 20.53 -4.78
C PRO A 724 19.88 19.39 -5.68
N LEU A 725 18.72 19.63 -6.28
CA LEU A 725 18.18 19.05 -7.51
C LEU A 725 19.04 19.48 -8.71
N GLN A 726 19.47 18.53 -9.53
CA GLN A 726 20.23 18.83 -10.76
C GLN A 726 19.34 18.84 -12.01
N HIS A 727 19.82 19.56 -13.03
CA HIS A 727 19.25 19.63 -14.38
C HIS A 727 17.83 20.21 -14.52
N LEU A 728 17.26 20.81 -13.46
CA LEU A 728 16.10 21.69 -13.58
C LEU A 728 16.56 23.08 -14.03
N TYR A 729 16.17 23.47 -15.24
CA TYR A 729 16.39 24.81 -15.82
C TYR A 729 15.07 25.56 -15.99
N GLN A 730 13.99 24.84 -16.32
CA GLN A 730 12.65 25.40 -16.46
C GLN A 730 11.63 24.36 -16.00
N LEU A 731 10.69 24.73 -15.12
CA LEU A 731 9.63 23.82 -14.68
C LEU A 731 8.73 23.41 -15.85
N HIS A 732 8.43 22.11 -15.93
CA HIS A 732 7.51 21.58 -16.95
C HIS A 732 6.11 22.18 -16.78
N PRO A 733 5.45 22.73 -17.83
CA PRO A 733 4.21 23.52 -17.71
C PRO A 733 3.03 22.86 -16.97
N VAL A 734 2.97 21.53 -16.87
CA VAL A 734 1.96 20.82 -16.06
C VAL A 734 2.13 21.08 -14.54
N LEU A 735 3.32 21.50 -14.09
CA LEU A 735 3.60 21.94 -12.73
C LEU A 735 3.16 23.39 -12.45
N SER A 736 2.72 24.18 -13.45
CA SER A 736 2.22 25.55 -13.22
C SER A 736 1.08 25.59 -12.19
N ALA A 737 0.21 24.57 -12.16
CA ALA A 737 -0.85 24.42 -11.18
C ALA A 737 -0.36 24.13 -9.73
N VAL A 738 0.94 23.94 -9.52
CA VAL A 738 1.58 23.88 -8.20
C VAL A 738 2.54 25.04 -7.90
N GLU A 739 2.73 26.01 -8.82
CA GLU A 739 3.53 27.22 -8.57
C GLU A 739 2.84 28.16 -7.55
N ASP A 740 1.50 28.15 -7.50
CA ASP A 740 0.71 28.87 -6.49
C ASP A 740 0.83 28.28 -5.06
N TRP A 741 1.50 27.14 -4.90
CA TRP A 741 1.65 26.45 -3.62
C TRP A 741 3.01 26.78 -2.98
N PRO A 742 3.13 26.77 -1.65
CA PRO A 742 4.41 26.98 -0.99
C PRO A 742 5.33 25.76 -1.15
N ALA A 743 6.02 25.71 -2.28
CA ALA A 743 6.99 24.69 -2.68
C ALA A 743 8.33 25.33 -3.03
N SER A 744 9.41 24.56 -2.95
CA SER A 744 10.71 24.95 -3.51
C SER A 744 11.36 23.75 -4.18
N PHE A 745 11.55 23.84 -5.49
CA PHE A 745 12.37 22.90 -6.24
C PHE A 745 13.83 23.34 -6.08
N VAL A 746 14.57 22.62 -5.25
CA VAL A 746 15.81 23.09 -4.60
C VAL A 746 16.99 23.06 -5.58
N THR A 747 17.16 24.05 -6.45
CA THR A 747 18.22 24.08 -7.47
C THR A 747 19.62 24.43 -6.93
N GLU A 748 19.70 25.03 -5.75
CA GLU A 748 20.95 25.33 -5.02
C GLU A 748 20.93 24.68 -3.62
N ALA A 749 22.08 24.59 -2.94
CA ALA A 749 22.14 24.01 -1.60
C ALA A 749 21.51 24.96 -0.56
N VAL A 750 20.34 24.59 -0.03
CA VAL A 750 19.55 25.42 0.89
C VAL A 750 19.78 24.97 2.34
N PRO A 751 20.12 25.88 3.29
CA PRO A 751 20.21 25.51 4.70
C PRO A 751 18.84 25.14 5.28
N SER A 752 18.80 24.14 6.15
CA SER A 752 17.63 23.88 7.00
C SER A 752 17.33 25.12 7.83
N GLY A 753 16.11 25.64 7.74
CA GLY A 753 15.68 26.80 8.54
C GLY A 753 15.58 26.54 10.05
N GLN A 754 15.86 25.31 10.49
CA GLN A 754 15.80 24.84 11.88
C GLN A 754 16.85 23.77 12.13
N ARG A 755 17.34 23.68 13.38
CA ARG A 755 18.32 22.67 13.80
C ARG A 755 17.76 21.24 13.78
N GLU A 756 16.51 21.09 14.19
CA GLU A 756 15.76 19.83 14.08
C GLU A 756 14.93 19.90 12.79
N SER A 757 15.13 18.94 11.89
CA SER A 757 14.43 18.86 10.59
C SER A 757 13.66 17.55 10.49
N ILE A 758 12.42 17.61 9.99
CA ILE A 758 11.59 16.44 9.70
C ILE A 758 11.42 16.34 8.17
N CYS A 759 11.82 15.20 7.61
CA CYS A 759 11.87 14.99 6.17
C CYS A 759 11.10 13.73 5.76
N GLY A 760 10.38 13.82 4.64
CA GLY A 760 9.84 12.67 3.93
C GLY A 760 10.86 12.07 2.96
N ILE A 761 10.75 10.78 2.69
CA ILE A 761 11.55 10.05 1.69
C ILE A 761 10.59 9.22 0.85
N ARG A 762 10.71 9.27 -0.48
CA ARG A 762 9.85 8.57 -1.45
C ARG A 762 10.61 7.58 -2.32
N GLY A 763 9.93 6.52 -2.74
CA GLY A 763 10.44 5.52 -3.67
C GLY A 763 9.32 4.66 -4.22
N ASN A 764 9.18 4.61 -5.54
CA ASN A 764 8.08 3.92 -6.23
C ASN A 764 8.62 2.85 -7.20
N SER A 765 7.82 1.82 -7.42
CA SER A 765 7.94 0.84 -8.51
C SER A 765 7.25 1.37 -9.77
N ILE A 766 7.76 0.96 -10.94
CA ILE A 766 7.14 1.16 -12.25
C ILE A 766 5.73 0.55 -12.26
N THR A 767 5.55 -0.62 -11.64
CA THR A 767 4.26 -1.32 -11.51
C THR A 767 3.35 -0.80 -10.38
N GLY A 768 3.71 0.31 -9.73
CA GLY A 768 2.81 1.06 -8.85
C GLY A 768 2.87 0.73 -7.35
N THR A 769 3.75 -0.16 -6.89
CA THR A 769 4.06 -0.26 -5.45
C THR A 769 4.81 0.99 -4.98
N MET A 770 4.32 1.65 -3.95
CA MET A 770 4.87 2.89 -3.41
C MET A 770 5.40 2.70 -1.98
N GLY A 771 6.48 3.41 -1.64
CA GLY A 771 6.93 3.59 -0.27
C GLY A 771 7.07 5.07 0.11
N MET A 772 6.80 5.36 1.38
CA MET A 772 7.19 6.60 2.03
C MET A 772 7.73 6.32 3.44
N ALA A 773 8.79 7.01 3.82
CA ALA A 773 9.25 7.11 5.20
C ALA A 773 9.20 8.57 5.66
N VAL A 774 9.00 8.80 6.96
CA VAL A 774 9.20 10.10 7.61
C VAL A 774 10.28 9.94 8.66
N VAL A 775 11.31 10.78 8.59
CA VAL A 775 12.48 10.76 9.48
C VAL A 775 12.70 12.13 10.11
N SER A 776 13.30 12.13 11.30
CA SER A 776 13.75 13.33 12.02
C SER A 776 15.26 13.30 12.17
N GLY A 777 15.94 14.41 11.91
CA GLY A 777 17.38 14.58 12.08
C GLY A 777 17.71 15.85 12.83
N VAL A 778 18.83 15.85 13.56
CA VAL A 778 19.30 16.99 14.36
C VAL A 778 20.67 17.42 13.86
N ALA A 779 20.82 18.68 13.51
CA ALA A 779 22.09 19.23 13.06
C ALA A 779 23.13 19.27 14.19
N SER A 780 24.35 18.78 13.91
CA SER A 780 25.46 18.75 14.88
C SER A 780 26.10 20.12 15.05
N HIS A 781 26.46 20.45 16.30
CA HIS A 781 27.27 21.63 16.61
C HIS A 781 28.66 21.60 15.95
N ASP A 782 29.22 20.42 15.70
CA ASP A 782 30.53 20.28 15.07
C ASP A 782 30.51 20.48 13.55
N LEU A 783 29.31 20.53 12.94
CA LEU A 783 29.09 20.52 11.49
C LEU A 783 28.33 21.74 10.97
N VAL A 784 27.73 22.55 11.86
CA VAL A 784 26.98 23.77 11.53
C VAL A 784 27.55 24.95 12.33
N PRO A 785 28.08 26.01 11.68
CA PRO A 785 28.63 27.20 12.33
C PRO A 785 27.62 28.03 13.14
#